data_AF-A0A8H5S0X4-F1
#
_entry.id   AF-A0A8H5S0X4-F1
#
_cell.length_a   1.000
_cell.length_b   1.000
_cell.length_c   1.000
_cell.angle_alpha   90.00
_cell.angle_beta   90.00
_cell.angle_gamma   90.00
#
_symmetry.space_group_name_H-M   'P 1'
#
loop_
_entity.id
_entity.type
_entity.pdbx_description
1 polymer ?
#
loop_
_entity_poly.entity_id
_entity_poly.type
_entity_poly.pdbx_seq_one_letter_code
_entity_poly.pdbx_strand_id
1 'polypeptide(L)'
;MCPASFPPPEGMSSFWRTEPGNLDNHRSTAELPPWVDIAIIGAGYSAASILTHILETTSPEDRPSILVLEARQLCSGATGRNGGHLKPDSYNAIAGYASEYGIEAAAEVASFEAANVGAVTEYIQQNKVDCDFVLTRAVDVQLSTGHQRRIKEGYDKLIAAGLETTNNTFSVEGKDAEMMSGVKGAKGCFTYTAGHLWPYKLIHHMFSGAIKQGINLQTNTPVTSVSDTQDATGHWTLRTSRGEVRARKVVFVTNAYTGSLLPEYKDKIIPYRAVCSRIKTPGSHPLLNNTYALRFSDWNFDYLIPRLDGSIIVGGARDAYIRSVDSWYGNVDDTQVIDEVRSYFDGYMQRHFHGWEDTGAYVDDIWTGIMGYSSDRLPRVGPIPGRPGMFIMGGFTGHGMPQIYLCGQAMAKFLLNNASFKETGLPRLFEETQARLADPRDRVLELPQRPVSRADFPLAIICALSLEADAIEALFDEYWDCHAYSKAPGDPNSYSTGRIGHHNVVLAYMPEAGKANGAAVATNCRVSFPRVKLAIVVGVCGVIPFTPGPRDAHHEIILGDVIVSQSVVQYDLRRQYPATFEYKDTNEEALGRPNVEIRSLLSKLKSLRSRRAFESDMRKFLSILQEDRELSAHYPEPGTDRLFEATYRHVDNDVPCDKCGCDGKLVPRQRLRQGVPEPRVHFGRIASGDTVMKSGEERDDIARKLGVIAFEMESAGVWDSLPCLVVKGACDYADSHKAKATQKYAAATAAACTKAILRHWVVSTPPGSTVLVPFPPNDDFVGRQDIIGNLRQQLSPEKSHAVAAVFGLGGVGKTQIALAYVHELHAQSPELSIFWVYANNEERMRQAYANIMQQLKIPCGGEKSDVLERVKQWLEAQHHKPWLMVIDNVDELDLFYGTGGLSRYFPTCAHGKLLITTRNRQVAVRATKGRGFIEVSRMTDSEARELLGAHLGCLESDIADLSTLALKLEYLPLILVQAAAFIQENSISVREYLALLKNDKNMVELLNEDFETSGKDPDSLRAVARTWMISFRQIRHQNKLAGELLSLVSTFHHQHISGNLLVDYVSCVYDRESSLELVKAIGVLKAFSIVSAAKDNGISMHRLIQLVMRRWLFQEGIVENFLQNAMMLMHRNYEEIVDRQSRSMRESDYTYEQPQGGSCYMEMDFTSWHQ
;
A
#
# COMPACT_ATOMS: atom_id res chain seq x y z
N MET A 1 4.76 -8.06 6.26
CA MET A 1 3.91 -8.66 7.32
C MET A 1 4.46 -8.19 8.65
N CYS A 2 3.77 -7.30 9.36
CA CYS A 2 4.21 -6.89 10.70
C CYS A 2 4.04 -8.06 11.69
N PRO A 3 5.02 -8.35 12.56
CA PRO A 3 4.82 -9.28 13.67
C PRO A 3 3.77 -8.70 14.63
N ALA A 4 2.86 -9.55 15.14
CA ALA A 4 1.97 -9.14 16.22
C ALA A 4 2.82 -8.81 17.44
N SER A 5 2.68 -7.60 17.98
CA SER A 5 3.52 -7.07 19.04
C SER A 5 2.71 -6.74 20.29
N PHE A 6 3.34 -6.89 21.45
CA PHE A 6 2.78 -6.45 22.72
C PHE A 6 2.72 -4.91 22.79
N PRO A 7 1.86 -4.32 23.64
CA PRO A 7 1.86 -2.87 23.83
C PRO A 7 3.26 -2.40 24.26
N PRO A 8 3.77 -1.28 23.70
CA PRO A 8 5.00 -0.67 24.19
C PRO A 8 4.91 -0.40 25.70
N PRO A 9 5.98 -0.65 26.48
CA PRO A 9 5.96 -0.48 27.94
C PRO A 9 5.52 0.92 28.39
N GLU A 10 6.01 1.96 27.69
CA GLU A 10 5.74 3.36 27.99
C GLU A 10 4.99 4.04 26.84
N GLY A 11 3.67 3.87 26.80
CA GLY A 11 2.83 4.61 25.86
C GLY A 11 2.63 6.06 26.31
N MET A 12 2.44 6.98 25.36
CA MET A 12 2.19 8.39 25.66
C MET A 12 0.92 8.57 26.51
N SER A 13 0.82 9.67 27.25
CA SER A 13 -0.42 10.00 27.97
C SER A 13 -1.47 10.55 27.01
N SER A 14 -2.73 10.36 27.36
CA SER A 14 -3.87 11.01 26.72
C SER A 14 -4.47 12.04 27.68
N PHE A 15 -5.26 12.98 27.13
CA PHE A 15 -6.01 13.91 27.97
C PHE A 15 -6.85 13.22 29.06
N TRP A 16 -7.45 12.06 28.74
CA TRP A 16 -8.27 11.32 29.71
C TRP A 16 -7.50 10.83 30.94
N ARG A 17 -6.17 10.85 30.89
CA ARG A 17 -5.24 10.31 31.89
C ARG A 17 -4.31 11.39 32.46
N THR A 18 -4.61 12.67 32.25
CA THR A 18 -3.86 13.78 32.87
C THR A 18 -4.01 13.83 34.39
N GLU A 19 -5.09 13.24 34.91
CA GLU A 19 -5.35 13.08 36.34
C GLU A 19 -5.32 11.58 36.71
N PRO A 20 -4.12 11.00 36.94
CA PRO A 20 -3.99 9.59 37.24
C PRO A 20 -4.71 9.21 38.54
N GLY A 21 -5.50 8.15 38.47
CA GLY A 21 -6.29 7.63 39.57
C GLY A 21 -5.49 6.68 40.48
N ASN A 22 -5.95 6.53 41.71
CA ASN A 22 -5.33 5.63 42.71
C ASN A 22 -5.27 4.14 42.29
N LEU A 23 -6.01 3.74 41.25
CA LEU A 23 -6.03 2.39 40.73
C LEU A 23 -5.10 2.13 39.54
N ASP A 24 -4.42 3.14 38.99
CA ASP A 24 -3.58 2.98 37.78
C ASP A 24 -2.55 1.85 37.93
N ASN A 25 -1.86 1.82 39.06
CA ASN A 25 -0.82 0.84 39.38
C ASN A 25 -1.26 -0.16 40.46
N HIS A 26 -2.58 -0.36 40.63
CA HIS A 26 -3.09 -1.23 41.68
C HIS A 26 -2.73 -2.70 41.45
N ARG A 27 -2.36 -3.37 42.55
CA ARG A 27 -2.17 -4.82 42.64
C ARG A 27 -2.88 -5.30 43.89
N SER A 28 -3.91 -6.13 43.73
CA SER A 28 -4.73 -6.57 44.87
C SER A 28 -3.97 -7.54 45.79
N THR A 29 -3.00 -8.28 45.25
CA THR A 29 -2.10 -9.18 45.99
C THR A 29 -0.64 -8.99 45.55
N ALA A 30 0.31 -9.19 46.47
CA ALA A 30 1.74 -9.08 46.19
C ALA A 30 2.25 -10.18 45.23
N GLU A 31 1.78 -11.40 45.45
CA GLU A 31 2.03 -12.56 44.58
C GLU A 31 0.77 -12.92 43.79
N LEU A 32 0.97 -13.57 42.64
CA LEU A 32 -0.14 -14.06 41.83
C LEU A 32 -0.73 -15.33 42.46
N PRO A 33 -2.07 -15.51 42.45
CA PRO A 33 -2.67 -16.75 42.91
C PRO A 33 -2.22 -17.91 42.00
N PRO A 34 -1.94 -19.10 42.54
CA PRO A 34 -1.46 -20.24 41.74
C PRO A 34 -2.52 -20.75 40.75
N TRP A 35 -3.80 -20.61 41.10
CA TRP A 35 -4.93 -20.96 40.26
C TRP A 35 -6.14 -20.08 40.53
N VAL A 36 -6.99 -19.91 39.51
CA VAL A 36 -8.28 -19.20 39.56
C VAL A 36 -9.32 -19.89 38.68
N ASP A 37 -10.60 -19.61 38.91
CA ASP A 37 -11.67 -20.12 38.06
C ASP A 37 -11.70 -19.38 36.71
N ILE A 38 -11.54 -18.05 36.74
CA ILE A 38 -11.61 -17.17 35.57
C ILE A 38 -10.41 -16.22 35.56
N ALA A 39 -9.65 -16.22 34.47
CA ALA A 39 -8.65 -15.20 34.18
C ALA A 39 -9.12 -14.29 33.03
N ILE A 40 -9.08 -12.97 33.24
CA ILE A 40 -9.40 -11.95 32.23
C ILE A 40 -8.11 -11.20 31.87
N ILE A 41 -7.76 -11.16 30.59
CA ILE A 41 -6.54 -10.50 30.10
C ILE A 41 -6.91 -9.15 29.45
N GLY A 42 -6.44 -8.07 30.07
CA GLY A 42 -6.75 -6.68 29.75
C GLY A 42 -7.73 -6.05 30.75
N ALA A 43 -7.46 -4.83 31.21
CA ALA A 43 -8.30 -4.09 32.16
C ALA A 43 -8.90 -2.81 31.54
N GLY A 44 -9.54 -2.98 30.38
CA GLY A 44 -10.31 -1.92 29.70
C GLY A 44 -11.82 -2.02 29.95
N TYR A 45 -12.60 -1.37 29.08
CA TYR A 45 -14.06 -1.33 29.20
C TYR A 45 -14.71 -2.73 29.19
N SER A 46 -14.22 -3.63 28.33
CA SER A 46 -14.74 -5.00 28.25
C SER A 46 -14.61 -5.75 29.58
N ALA A 47 -13.45 -5.68 30.23
CA ALA A 47 -13.25 -6.32 31.54
C ALA A 47 -14.15 -5.70 32.61
N ALA A 48 -14.19 -4.37 32.68
CA ALA A 48 -15.05 -3.68 33.64
C ALA A 48 -16.52 -4.09 33.49
N SER A 49 -17.01 -4.15 32.24
CA SER A 49 -18.38 -4.56 31.93
C SER A 49 -18.65 -6.03 32.31
N ILE A 50 -17.75 -6.96 31.99
CA ILE A 50 -17.88 -8.38 32.38
C ILE A 50 -18.00 -8.50 33.90
N LEU A 51 -17.09 -7.83 34.63
CA LEU A 51 -17.05 -7.87 36.08
C LEU A 51 -18.34 -7.30 36.70
N THR A 52 -18.80 -6.14 36.24
CA THR A 52 -20.05 -5.53 36.73
C THR A 52 -21.21 -6.52 36.66
N HIS A 53 -21.41 -7.16 35.50
CA HIS A 53 -22.54 -8.09 35.33
C HIS A 53 -22.38 -9.37 36.14
N ILE A 54 -21.16 -9.93 36.26
CA ILE A 54 -20.90 -11.05 37.16
C ILE A 54 -21.23 -10.67 38.60
N LEU A 55 -20.80 -9.50 39.07
CA LEU A 55 -20.99 -9.04 40.46
C LEU A 55 -22.46 -8.78 40.78
N GLU A 56 -23.24 -8.27 39.82
CA GLU A 56 -24.69 -8.03 39.95
C GLU A 56 -25.50 -9.34 39.97
N THR A 57 -24.99 -10.40 39.36
CA THR A 57 -25.72 -11.67 39.19
C THR A 57 -25.27 -12.78 40.15
N THR A 58 -24.21 -12.57 40.93
CA THR A 58 -23.65 -13.56 41.85
C THR A 58 -23.66 -13.07 43.29
N SER A 59 -24.04 -13.96 44.20
CA SER A 59 -23.82 -13.76 45.63
C SER A 59 -22.31 -13.87 45.94
N PRO A 60 -21.80 -13.28 47.03
CA PRO A 60 -20.39 -13.44 47.42
C PRO A 60 -19.95 -14.91 47.63
N GLU A 61 -20.87 -15.80 48.00
CA GLU A 61 -20.57 -17.22 48.26
C GLU A 61 -20.52 -18.06 46.97
N ASP A 62 -21.33 -17.71 45.97
CA ASP A 62 -21.39 -18.39 44.67
C ASP A 62 -20.39 -17.82 43.64
N ARG A 63 -19.61 -16.81 44.03
CA ARG A 63 -18.75 -16.06 43.11
C ARG A 63 -17.48 -16.84 42.77
N PRO A 64 -17.17 -17.03 41.47
CA PRO A 64 -15.92 -17.64 41.06
C PRO A 64 -14.72 -16.76 41.43
N SER A 65 -13.56 -17.38 41.66
CA SER A 65 -12.30 -16.66 41.81
C SER A 65 -11.90 -16.03 40.46
N ILE A 66 -11.78 -14.70 40.42
CA ILE A 66 -11.50 -13.94 39.21
C ILE A 66 -10.21 -13.14 39.35
N LEU A 67 -9.30 -13.31 38.38
CA LEU A 67 -8.08 -12.54 38.24
C LEU A 67 -8.10 -11.73 36.95
N VAL A 68 -7.78 -10.44 37.05
CA VAL A 68 -7.60 -9.55 35.91
C VAL A 68 -6.12 -9.19 35.78
N LEU A 69 -5.53 -9.48 34.62
CA LEU A 69 -4.13 -9.20 34.30
C LEU A 69 -4.05 -8.06 33.28
N GLU A 70 -3.39 -6.96 33.63
CA GLU A 70 -3.18 -5.81 32.75
C GLU A 70 -1.68 -5.57 32.54
N ALA A 71 -1.29 -5.42 31.27
CA ALA A 71 0.10 -5.30 30.88
C ALA A 71 0.73 -3.99 31.39
N ARG A 72 -0.04 -2.90 31.40
CA ARG A 72 0.39 -1.56 31.84
C ARG A 72 -0.47 -1.08 33.01
N GLN A 73 -0.88 0.17 32.99
CA GLN A 73 -1.80 0.76 33.95
C GLN A 73 -3.26 0.45 33.60
N LEU A 74 -4.13 0.51 34.61
CA LEU A 74 -5.58 0.38 34.45
C LEU A 74 -6.09 1.33 33.35
N CYS A 75 -6.95 0.83 32.45
CA CYS A 75 -7.55 1.61 31.37
C CYS A 75 -6.54 2.32 30.43
N SER A 76 -5.28 1.89 30.36
CA SER A 76 -4.23 2.56 29.56
C SER A 76 -4.30 2.31 28.05
N GLY A 77 -5.08 1.32 27.61
CA GLY A 77 -5.25 0.96 26.19
C GLY A 77 -6.28 1.83 25.46
N ALA A 78 -6.99 1.22 24.49
CA ALA A 78 -7.95 1.91 23.62
C ALA A 78 -9.01 2.73 24.39
N THR A 79 -9.55 2.21 25.50
CA THR A 79 -10.60 2.88 26.27
C THR A 79 -10.15 4.22 26.84
N GLY A 80 -8.95 4.30 27.43
CA GLY A 80 -8.40 5.55 27.97
C GLY A 80 -7.86 6.50 26.91
N ARG A 81 -7.95 6.18 25.62
CA ARG A 81 -7.37 6.97 24.51
C ARG A 81 -8.38 7.33 23.41
N ASN A 82 -9.64 6.90 23.52
CA ASN A 82 -10.67 7.13 22.50
C ASN A 82 -11.25 8.56 22.53
N GLY A 83 -12.30 8.83 21.74
CA GLY A 83 -12.95 10.15 21.65
C GLY A 83 -14.03 10.45 22.68
N GLY A 84 -14.34 9.55 23.62
CA GLY A 84 -15.38 9.74 24.65
C GLY A 84 -16.83 9.59 24.18
N HIS A 85 -17.06 9.11 22.96
CA HIS A 85 -18.40 8.93 22.39
C HIS A 85 -19.12 7.69 22.95
N LEU A 86 -20.42 7.79 23.23
CA LEU A 86 -21.36 6.69 23.41
C LEU A 86 -22.46 6.85 22.34
N LYS A 87 -22.15 6.45 21.11
CA LYS A 87 -22.94 6.81 19.94
C LYS A 87 -23.30 5.58 19.13
N PRO A 88 -24.57 5.14 19.12
CA PRO A 88 -25.00 3.97 18.36
C PRO A 88 -25.03 4.29 16.85
N ASP A 89 -24.98 3.27 16.00
CA ASP A 89 -25.28 3.41 14.58
C ASP A 89 -26.67 2.85 14.27
N SER A 90 -27.56 3.72 13.81
CA SER A 90 -28.94 3.39 13.45
C SER A 90 -29.21 3.40 11.94
N TYR A 91 -28.24 3.81 11.12
CA TYR A 91 -28.52 4.10 9.70
C TYR A 91 -27.33 3.85 8.76
N ASN A 92 -26.11 4.21 9.15
CA ASN A 92 -24.97 4.30 8.25
C ASN A 92 -24.42 2.91 7.92
N ALA A 93 -23.80 2.22 8.89
CA ALA A 93 -23.35 0.84 8.71
C ALA A 93 -24.54 -0.13 8.56
N ILE A 94 -25.67 0.19 9.18
CA ILE A 94 -26.88 -0.63 9.18
C ILE A 94 -27.43 -0.85 7.76
N ALA A 95 -27.41 0.18 6.91
CA ALA A 95 -27.81 0.03 5.50
C ALA A 95 -26.90 -0.94 4.73
N GLY A 96 -25.60 -0.92 5.04
CA GLY A 96 -24.62 -1.88 4.53
C GLY A 96 -24.92 -3.30 5.00
N TYR A 97 -25.14 -3.49 6.30
CA TYR A 97 -25.48 -4.79 6.87
C TYR A 97 -26.80 -5.34 6.32
N ALA A 98 -27.80 -4.50 6.10
CA ALA A 98 -29.07 -4.92 5.51
C ALA A 98 -28.90 -5.44 4.09
N SER A 99 -28.01 -4.79 3.33
CA SER A 99 -27.70 -5.18 1.94
C SER A 99 -26.88 -6.48 1.87
N GLU A 100 -25.96 -6.68 2.82
CA GLU A 100 -25.02 -7.82 2.80
C GLU A 100 -25.57 -9.05 3.52
N TYR A 101 -26.12 -8.87 4.73
CA TYR A 101 -26.53 -9.95 5.63
C TYR A 101 -28.06 -10.07 5.79
N GLY A 102 -28.82 -9.17 5.15
CA GLY A 102 -30.27 -9.12 5.26
C GLY A 102 -30.75 -8.21 6.39
N ILE A 103 -32.00 -7.76 6.24
CA ILE A 103 -32.59 -6.71 7.07
C ILE A 103 -32.75 -7.13 8.54
N GLU A 104 -33.02 -8.40 8.82
CA GLU A 104 -33.17 -8.92 10.18
C GLU A 104 -31.85 -8.83 10.96
N ALA A 105 -30.74 -9.25 10.36
CA ALA A 105 -29.42 -9.20 10.98
C ALA A 105 -28.98 -7.74 11.23
N ALA A 106 -29.31 -6.83 10.31
CA ALA A 106 -29.05 -5.41 10.47
C ALA A 106 -29.88 -4.80 11.62
N ALA A 107 -31.15 -5.19 11.74
CA ALA A 107 -32.02 -4.75 12.83
C ALA A 107 -31.53 -5.23 14.20
N GLU A 108 -31.04 -6.48 14.31
CA GLU A 108 -30.44 -7.00 15.55
C GLU A 108 -29.28 -6.11 16.04
N VAL A 109 -28.35 -5.73 15.14
CA VAL A 109 -27.22 -4.87 15.48
C VAL A 109 -27.69 -3.48 15.89
N ALA A 110 -28.56 -2.85 15.10
CA ALA A 110 -29.05 -1.49 15.38
C ALA A 110 -29.76 -1.42 16.75
N SER A 111 -30.64 -2.38 17.03
CA SER A 111 -31.39 -2.43 18.29
C SER A 111 -30.48 -2.70 19.49
N PHE A 112 -29.48 -3.57 19.31
CA PHE A 112 -28.50 -3.88 20.35
C PHE A 112 -27.65 -2.66 20.71
N GLU A 113 -27.19 -1.89 19.73
CA GLU A 113 -26.42 -0.66 19.99
C GLU A 113 -27.28 0.42 20.65
N ALA A 114 -28.53 0.61 20.21
CA ALA A 114 -29.45 1.54 20.86
C ALA A 114 -29.71 1.16 22.32
N ALA A 115 -29.89 -0.14 22.61
CA ALA A 115 -30.09 -0.64 23.98
C ALA A 115 -28.86 -0.43 24.88
N ASN A 116 -27.64 -0.49 24.34
CA ASN A 116 -26.42 -0.21 25.11
C ASN A 116 -26.39 1.23 25.64
N VAL A 117 -26.87 2.21 24.87
CA VAL A 117 -26.92 3.61 25.34
C VAL A 117 -27.80 3.73 26.58
N GLY A 118 -28.97 3.08 26.58
CA GLY A 118 -29.87 3.01 27.72
C GLY A 118 -29.24 2.33 28.92
N ALA A 119 -28.67 1.13 28.72
CA ALA A 119 -28.07 0.34 29.79
C ALA A 119 -26.89 1.05 30.49
N VAL A 120 -26.02 1.73 29.72
CA VAL A 120 -24.91 2.51 30.28
C VAL A 120 -25.42 3.74 31.02
N THR A 121 -26.45 4.41 30.49
CA THR A 121 -27.10 5.56 31.14
C THR A 121 -27.67 5.15 32.50
N GLU A 122 -28.42 4.04 32.56
CA GLU A 122 -29.00 3.51 33.78
C GLU A 122 -27.92 3.16 34.80
N TYR A 123 -26.86 2.46 34.38
CA TYR A 123 -25.74 2.12 35.25
C TYR A 123 -25.10 3.37 35.87
N ILE A 124 -24.80 4.39 35.05
CA ILE A 124 -24.18 5.64 35.50
C ILE A 124 -25.06 6.37 36.51
N GLN A 125 -26.37 6.44 36.24
CA GLN A 125 -27.32 7.13 37.11
C GLN A 125 -27.53 6.40 38.44
N GLN A 126 -27.74 5.08 38.39
CA GLN A 126 -27.97 4.25 39.58
C GLN A 126 -26.75 4.25 40.52
N ASN A 127 -25.55 4.17 39.96
CA ASN A 127 -24.30 4.15 40.72
C ASN A 127 -23.71 5.54 40.97
N LYS A 128 -24.37 6.60 40.50
CA LYS A 128 -23.94 8.01 40.62
C LYS A 128 -22.50 8.21 40.18
N VAL A 129 -22.17 7.69 38.99
CA VAL A 129 -20.81 7.70 38.47
C VAL A 129 -20.45 9.11 37.98
N ASP A 130 -19.49 9.75 38.64
CA ASP A 130 -18.92 11.02 38.20
C ASP A 130 -17.93 10.78 37.04
N CYS A 131 -18.44 10.82 35.81
CA CYS A 131 -17.67 10.58 34.60
C CYS A 131 -18.01 11.57 33.47
N ASP A 132 -18.43 12.79 33.82
CA ASP A 132 -18.79 13.85 32.87
C ASP A 132 -19.82 13.37 31.81
N PHE A 133 -20.70 12.45 32.20
CA PHE A 133 -21.67 11.85 31.27
C PHE A 133 -22.75 12.85 30.90
N VAL A 134 -22.98 13.01 29.61
CA VAL A 134 -24.06 13.80 29.04
C VAL A 134 -24.83 12.92 28.06
N LEU A 135 -26.11 12.69 28.36
CA LEU A 135 -27.07 12.13 27.40
C LEU A 135 -27.53 13.27 26.48
N THR A 136 -27.31 13.13 25.18
CA THR A 136 -27.56 14.17 24.18
C THR A 136 -28.00 13.55 22.86
N ARG A 137 -27.89 14.29 21.75
CA ARG A 137 -28.06 13.78 20.40
C ARG A 137 -26.72 13.76 19.66
N ALA A 138 -26.60 12.81 18.74
CA ALA A 138 -25.64 12.88 17.67
C ALA A 138 -26.12 13.84 16.58
N VAL A 139 -25.17 14.50 15.91
CA VAL A 139 -25.36 15.23 14.66
C VAL A 139 -24.28 14.78 13.67
N ASP A 140 -24.64 13.85 12.80
CA ASP A 140 -23.78 13.34 11.73
C ASP A 140 -23.98 14.19 10.49
N VAL A 141 -23.00 15.03 10.18
CA VAL A 141 -23.04 15.96 9.06
C VAL A 141 -22.38 15.35 7.83
N GLN A 142 -23.10 15.34 6.72
CA GLN A 142 -22.59 14.95 5.41
C GLN A 142 -22.13 16.18 4.64
N LEU A 143 -20.86 16.17 4.21
CA LEU A 143 -20.24 17.29 3.49
C LEU A 143 -20.20 17.08 1.96
N SER A 144 -20.56 15.88 1.49
CA SER A 144 -20.65 15.54 0.07
C SER A 144 -22.09 15.23 -0.33
N THR A 145 -22.57 15.84 -1.42
CA THR A 145 -23.94 15.66 -1.95
C THR A 145 -24.18 14.20 -2.36
N GLY A 146 -23.21 13.59 -3.06
CA GLY A 146 -23.31 12.18 -3.48
C GLY A 146 -23.31 11.21 -2.30
N HIS A 147 -22.53 11.50 -1.26
CA HIS A 147 -22.52 10.72 -0.02
C HIS A 147 -23.86 10.85 0.73
N GLN A 148 -24.35 12.08 0.93
CA GLN A 148 -25.66 12.34 1.55
C GLN A 148 -26.78 11.56 0.86
N ARG A 149 -26.89 11.67 -0.46
CA ARG A 149 -27.95 11.00 -1.24
C ARG A 149 -27.93 9.48 -1.02
N ARG A 150 -26.75 8.86 -1.11
CA ARG A 150 -26.59 7.41 -0.95
C ARG A 150 -26.95 6.93 0.45
N ILE A 151 -26.51 7.65 1.48
CA ILE A 151 -26.80 7.31 2.88
C ILE A 151 -28.29 7.52 3.18
N LYS A 152 -28.88 8.58 2.65
CA LYS A 152 -30.33 8.83 2.74
C LYS A 152 -31.14 7.73 2.07
N GLU A 153 -30.79 7.30 0.86
CA GLU A 153 -31.44 6.17 0.18
C GLU A 153 -31.35 4.87 1.00
N GLY A 154 -30.20 4.63 1.64
CA GLY A 154 -30.01 3.50 2.55
C GLY A 154 -30.95 3.59 3.74
N TYR A 155 -30.99 4.75 4.41
CA TYR A 155 -31.85 5.03 5.54
C TYR A 155 -33.34 4.91 5.20
N ASP A 156 -33.79 5.43 4.06
CA ASP A 156 -35.18 5.35 3.62
C ASP A 156 -35.62 3.91 3.37
N LYS A 157 -34.72 3.03 2.92
CA LYS A 157 -35.00 1.60 2.81
C LYS A 157 -35.16 0.94 4.18
N LEU A 158 -34.40 1.37 5.19
CA LEU A 158 -34.55 0.87 6.55
C LEU A 158 -35.91 1.29 7.14
N ILE A 159 -36.34 2.55 6.91
CA ILE A 159 -37.68 3.02 7.28
C ILE A 159 -38.76 2.20 6.58
N ALA A 160 -38.65 2.02 5.25
CA ALA A 160 -39.61 1.25 4.48
C ALA A 160 -39.70 -0.22 4.90
N ALA A 161 -38.61 -0.77 5.43
CA ALA A 161 -38.57 -2.11 6.01
C ALA A 161 -39.09 -2.18 7.46
N GLY A 162 -39.46 -1.06 8.08
CA GLY A 162 -40.07 -1.00 9.40
C GLY A 162 -39.09 -1.16 10.56
N LEU A 163 -37.82 -0.79 10.41
CA LEU A 163 -36.84 -0.86 11.51
C LEU A 163 -37.16 0.15 12.61
N GLU A 164 -37.48 -0.33 13.80
CA GLU A 164 -37.89 0.51 14.94
C GLU A 164 -36.82 1.53 15.36
N THR A 165 -35.53 1.22 15.22
CA THR A 165 -34.42 2.12 15.56
C THR A 165 -34.39 3.38 14.69
N THR A 166 -35.01 3.35 13.51
CA THR A 166 -35.13 4.52 12.64
C THR A 166 -36.10 5.56 13.20
N ASN A 167 -37.03 5.18 14.10
CA ASN A 167 -38.03 6.08 14.69
C ASN A 167 -37.43 7.21 15.55
N ASN A 168 -36.22 7.01 16.08
CA ASN A 168 -35.49 8.02 16.87
C ASN A 168 -34.36 8.70 16.09
N THR A 169 -34.26 8.41 14.80
CA THR A 169 -33.32 9.05 13.89
C THR A 169 -34.07 10.04 13.01
N PHE A 170 -33.52 11.23 12.80
CA PHE A 170 -34.10 12.23 11.91
C PHE A 170 -33.05 12.71 10.93
N SER A 171 -33.42 12.79 9.65
CA SER A 171 -32.59 13.36 8.59
C SER A 171 -33.04 14.78 8.26
N VAL A 172 -32.09 15.71 8.14
CA VAL A 172 -32.31 17.08 7.67
C VAL A 172 -31.42 17.32 6.45
N GLU A 173 -31.90 18.06 5.45
CA GLU A 173 -31.21 18.22 4.18
C GLU A 173 -31.09 19.69 3.77
N GLY A 174 -30.14 19.99 2.88
CA GLY A 174 -29.96 21.33 2.31
C GLY A 174 -29.60 22.39 3.36
N LYS A 175 -30.14 23.60 3.19
CA LYS A 175 -29.80 24.75 4.05
C LYS A 175 -30.18 24.55 5.52
N ASP A 176 -31.22 23.77 5.78
CA ASP A 176 -31.67 23.48 7.14
C ASP A 176 -30.65 22.60 7.89
N ALA A 177 -29.89 21.76 7.17
CA ALA A 177 -28.84 20.94 7.77
C ALA A 177 -27.67 21.78 8.26
N GLU A 178 -27.26 22.79 7.49
CA GLU A 178 -26.22 23.75 7.89
C GLU A 178 -26.68 24.60 9.07
N MET A 179 -27.92 25.11 9.04
CA MET A 179 -28.49 25.85 10.16
C MET A 179 -28.60 25.01 11.44
N MET A 180 -29.05 23.75 11.33
CA MET A 180 -29.22 22.85 12.47
C MET A 180 -27.89 22.38 13.07
N SER A 181 -26.92 22.04 12.21
CA SER A 181 -25.63 21.52 12.65
C SER A 181 -24.65 22.62 13.08
N GLY A 182 -24.79 23.83 12.53
CA GLY A 182 -23.79 24.89 12.65
C GLY A 182 -22.52 24.62 11.84
N VAL A 183 -22.48 23.55 11.05
CA VAL A 183 -21.31 23.14 10.26
C VAL A 183 -21.39 23.74 8.86
N LYS A 184 -20.32 24.40 8.46
CA LYS A 184 -20.15 25.06 7.17
C LYS A 184 -20.25 24.06 6.01
N GLY A 185 -21.09 24.37 5.03
CA GLY A 185 -21.20 23.58 3.80
C GLY A 185 -21.88 22.21 3.95
N ALA A 186 -22.63 21.99 5.04
CA ALA A 186 -23.41 20.78 5.26
C ALA A 186 -24.40 20.55 4.10
N LYS A 187 -24.41 19.32 3.56
CA LYS A 187 -25.33 18.88 2.49
C LYS A 187 -26.56 18.17 3.06
N GLY A 188 -26.37 17.50 4.20
CA GLY A 188 -27.42 16.94 5.02
C GLY A 188 -26.85 16.54 6.38
N CYS A 189 -27.72 16.24 7.34
CA CYS A 189 -27.31 15.71 8.62
C CYS A 189 -28.33 14.74 9.21
N PHE A 190 -27.84 13.78 10.00
CA PHE A 190 -28.66 12.82 10.73
C PHE A 190 -28.52 13.07 12.22
N THR A 191 -29.63 13.05 12.94
CA THR A 191 -29.62 13.22 14.39
C THR A 191 -30.40 12.12 15.10
N TYR A 192 -29.82 11.57 16.17
CA TYR A 192 -30.36 10.45 16.95
C TYR A 192 -29.83 10.49 18.39
N THR A 193 -30.45 9.77 19.33
CA THR A 193 -29.98 9.75 20.73
C THR A 193 -28.59 9.16 20.84
N ALA A 194 -27.71 9.85 21.57
CA ALA A 194 -26.34 9.43 21.85
C ALA A 194 -25.91 9.98 23.21
N GLY A 195 -24.69 9.71 23.62
CA GLY A 195 -24.07 10.35 24.76
C GLY A 195 -22.59 10.55 24.55
N HIS A 196 -21.98 11.24 25.50
CA HIS A 196 -20.53 11.29 25.63
C HIS A 196 -20.15 11.35 27.10
N LEU A 197 -18.94 10.90 27.41
CA LEU A 197 -18.43 10.77 28.78
C LEU A 197 -16.92 10.79 28.83
N TRP A 198 -16.37 10.82 30.05
CA TRP A 198 -14.98 10.57 30.38
C TRP A 198 -14.75 9.06 30.59
N PRO A 199 -14.18 8.33 29.61
CA PRO A 199 -14.11 6.87 29.68
C PRO A 199 -13.27 6.37 30.85
N TYR A 200 -12.12 7.01 31.07
CA TYR A 200 -11.19 6.67 32.15
C TYR A 200 -11.85 6.72 33.54
N LYS A 201 -12.60 7.79 33.86
CA LYS A 201 -13.35 7.91 35.12
C LYS A 201 -14.41 6.82 35.29
N LEU A 202 -15.16 6.49 34.23
CA LEU A 202 -16.15 5.40 34.25
C LEU A 202 -15.47 4.06 34.59
N ILE A 203 -14.37 3.72 33.91
CA ILE A 203 -13.68 2.43 34.16
C ILE A 203 -13.09 2.38 35.57
N HIS A 204 -12.49 3.48 36.04
CA HIS A 204 -11.98 3.56 37.41
C HIS A 204 -13.07 3.35 38.45
N HIS A 205 -14.26 3.92 38.25
CA HIS A 205 -15.40 3.70 39.13
C HIS A 205 -15.81 2.22 39.16
N MET A 206 -15.99 1.61 37.98
CA MET A 206 -16.39 0.19 37.85
C MET A 206 -15.38 -0.73 38.55
N PHE A 207 -14.08 -0.53 38.31
CA PHE A 207 -13.02 -1.32 38.97
C PHE A 207 -12.92 -1.06 40.47
N SER A 208 -13.15 0.18 40.93
CA SER A 208 -13.20 0.48 42.37
C SER A 208 -14.31 -0.33 43.05
N GLY A 209 -15.50 -0.40 42.43
CA GLY A 209 -16.60 -1.25 42.89
C GLY A 209 -16.25 -2.74 42.88
N ALA A 210 -15.58 -3.21 41.83
CA ALA A 210 -15.19 -4.61 41.68
C ALA A 210 -14.15 -5.06 42.72
N ILE A 211 -13.12 -4.25 42.97
CA ILE A 211 -12.06 -4.56 43.94
C ILE A 211 -12.62 -4.59 45.37
N LYS A 212 -13.52 -3.65 45.71
CA LYS A 212 -14.23 -3.67 47.02
C LYS A 212 -15.03 -4.95 47.24
N GLN A 213 -15.42 -5.62 46.16
CA GLN A 213 -16.14 -6.89 46.17
C GLN A 213 -15.23 -8.11 46.01
N GLY A 214 -13.91 -7.95 46.13
CA GLY A 214 -12.95 -9.06 46.18
C GLY A 214 -12.36 -9.50 44.83
N ILE A 215 -12.59 -8.75 43.75
CA ILE A 215 -11.92 -9.03 42.46
C ILE A 215 -10.42 -8.73 42.57
N ASN A 216 -9.59 -9.65 42.08
CA ASN A 216 -8.13 -9.50 42.07
C ASN A 216 -7.68 -8.82 40.76
N LEU A 217 -7.22 -7.56 40.85
CA LEU A 217 -6.63 -6.82 39.74
C LEU A 217 -5.10 -6.77 39.89
N GLN A 218 -4.39 -7.07 38.80
CA GLN A 218 -2.94 -7.02 38.72
C GLN A 218 -2.50 -6.19 37.52
N THR A 219 -2.26 -4.90 37.75
CA THR A 219 -1.64 -4.01 36.75
C THR A 219 -0.13 -4.22 36.66
N ASN A 220 0.48 -3.74 35.58
CA ASN A 220 1.89 -3.89 35.28
C ASN A 220 2.33 -5.37 35.35
N THR A 221 1.49 -6.26 34.81
CA THR A 221 1.65 -7.71 34.84
C THR A 221 1.29 -8.28 33.46
N PRO A 222 2.17 -8.08 32.46
CA PRO A 222 1.92 -8.55 31.10
C PRO A 222 1.87 -10.08 31.05
N VAL A 223 0.81 -10.62 30.47
CA VAL A 223 0.78 -12.01 30.02
C VAL A 223 1.61 -12.10 28.75
N THR A 224 2.63 -12.95 28.75
CA THR A 224 3.54 -13.12 27.60
C THR A 224 3.15 -14.29 26.71
N SER A 225 2.41 -15.26 27.26
CA SER A 225 1.90 -16.42 26.51
C SER A 225 0.84 -17.16 27.31
N VAL A 226 -0.02 -17.90 26.61
CA VAL A 226 -0.94 -18.89 27.19
C VAL A 226 -0.57 -20.26 26.64
N SER A 227 -0.69 -21.33 27.44
CA SER A 227 -0.34 -22.69 27.01
C SER A 227 -1.16 -23.15 25.79
N ASP A 228 -0.54 -23.94 24.91
CA ASP A 228 -1.22 -24.44 23.70
C ASP A 228 -2.33 -25.47 24.00
N THR A 229 -2.19 -26.20 25.10
CA THR A 229 -3.16 -27.20 25.58
C THR A 229 -3.51 -26.96 27.04
N GLN A 230 -4.66 -27.49 27.46
CA GLN A 230 -5.01 -27.62 28.87
C GLN A 230 -4.09 -28.64 29.54
N ASP A 231 -3.81 -28.44 30.83
CA ASP A 231 -3.17 -29.46 31.66
C ASP A 231 -4.12 -30.63 31.98
N ALA A 232 -3.61 -31.67 32.64
CA ALA A 232 -4.40 -32.86 33.00
C ALA A 232 -5.60 -32.56 33.93
N THR A 233 -5.65 -31.36 34.52
CA THR A 233 -6.73 -30.91 35.41
C THR A 233 -7.70 -29.96 34.70
N GLY A 234 -7.54 -29.74 33.40
CA GLY A 234 -8.41 -28.88 32.59
C GLY A 234 -8.10 -27.38 32.72
N HIS A 235 -6.92 -27.00 33.21
CA HIS A 235 -6.54 -25.59 33.33
C HIS A 235 -5.60 -25.15 32.19
N TRP A 236 -5.75 -23.90 31.77
CA TRP A 236 -4.84 -23.18 30.91
C TRP A 236 -3.78 -22.48 31.75
N THR A 237 -2.51 -22.51 31.34
CA THR A 237 -1.42 -21.83 32.06
C THR A 237 -1.11 -20.49 31.40
N LEU A 238 -1.26 -19.39 32.15
CA LEU A 238 -0.88 -18.04 31.75
C LEU A 238 0.50 -17.72 32.31
N ARG A 239 1.44 -17.34 31.44
CA ARG A 239 2.81 -16.96 31.83
C ARG A 239 2.92 -15.44 31.89
N THR A 240 3.51 -14.93 32.97
CA THR A 240 3.77 -13.51 33.17
C THR A 240 5.19 -13.30 33.69
N SER A 241 5.67 -12.05 33.68
CA SER A 241 6.94 -11.68 34.33
C SER A 241 6.93 -11.84 35.85
N ARG A 242 5.76 -12.03 36.47
CA ARG A 242 5.57 -12.17 37.93
C ARG A 242 5.21 -13.60 38.36
N GLY A 243 5.34 -14.57 37.46
CA GLY A 243 5.01 -15.97 37.71
C GLY A 243 3.88 -16.49 36.83
N GLU A 244 3.51 -17.74 37.06
CA GLU A 244 2.47 -18.45 36.32
C GLU A 244 1.16 -18.50 37.11
N VAL A 245 0.04 -18.46 36.39
CA VAL A 245 -1.30 -18.66 36.96
C VAL A 245 -2.04 -19.68 36.10
N ARG A 246 -2.76 -20.61 36.74
CA ARG A 246 -3.62 -21.58 36.06
C ARG A 246 -5.08 -21.16 36.12
N ALA A 247 -5.80 -21.25 35.01
CA ALA A 247 -7.22 -20.87 34.96
C ALA A 247 -8.07 -21.86 34.17
N ARG A 248 -9.30 -22.14 34.64
CA ARG A 248 -10.25 -22.99 33.89
C ARG A 248 -10.83 -22.26 32.69
N LYS A 249 -11.20 -20.99 32.89
CA LYS A 249 -11.71 -20.11 31.85
C LYS A 249 -10.77 -18.93 31.64
N VAL A 250 -10.47 -18.61 30.38
CA VAL A 250 -9.60 -17.48 30.01
C VAL A 250 -10.34 -16.58 29.04
N VAL A 251 -10.39 -15.28 29.31
CA VAL A 251 -11.08 -14.29 28.48
C VAL A 251 -10.07 -13.28 27.94
N PHE A 252 -9.98 -13.21 26.62
CA PHE A 252 -9.14 -12.25 25.92
C PHE A 252 -9.96 -10.99 25.64
N VAL A 253 -9.62 -9.91 26.32
CA VAL A 253 -10.19 -8.57 26.10
C VAL A 253 -9.09 -7.55 25.78
N THR A 254 -8.04 -8.01 25.12
CA THR A 254 -6.84 -7.25 24.76
C THR A 254 -6.97 -6.45 23.46
N ASN A 255 -8.11 -6.57 22.77
CA ASN A 255 -8.44 -5.84 21.54
C ASN A 255 -7.32 -5.91 20.48
N ALA A 256 -6.64 -4.80 20.16
CA ALA A 256 -5.57 -4.75 19.16
C ALA A 256 -4.43 -5.75 19.42
N TYR A 257 -4.15 -6.07 20.68
CA TYR A 257 -3.02 -6.93 21.07
C TYR A 257 -3.39 -8.42 21.12
N THR A 258 -4.59 -8.79 20.66
CA THR A 258 -5.08 -10.17 20.69
C THR A 258 -4.16 -11.11 19.91
N GLY A 259 -3.69 -10.69 18.72
CA GLY A 259 -2.83 -11.49 17.84
C GLY A 259 -1.49 -11.89 18.45
N SER A 260 -1.03 -11.17 19.48
CA SER A 260 0.24 -11.43 20.19
C SER A 260 0.12 -12.59 21.18
N LEU A 261 -1.08 -12.88 21.67
CA LEU A 261 -1.37 -14.01 22.56
C LEU A 261 -2.07 -15.17 21.84
N LEU A 262 -2.81 -14.87 20.77
CA LEU A 262 -3.55 -15.82 19.95
C LEU A 262 -3.15 -15.64 18.48
N PRO A 263 -2.15 -16.38 17.99
CA PRO A 263 -1.64 -16.24 16.62
C PRO A 263 -2.72 -16.38 15.55
N GLU A 264 -3.76 -17.19 15.80
CA GLU A 264 -4.92 -17.35 14.91
C GLU A 264 -5.70 -16.04 14.64
N TYR A 265 -5.54 -15.03 15.50
CA TYR A 265 -6.16 -13.71 15.35
C TYR A 265 -5.24 -12.65 14.74
N LYS A 266 -3.97 -12.96 14.44
CA LYS A 266 -2.98 -12.00 13.94
C LYS A 266 -3.49 -11.19 12.73
N ASP A 267 -4.10 -11.87 11.76
CA ASP A 267 -4.64 -11.26 10.55
C ASP A 267 -6.17 -11.07 10.64
N LYS A 268 -6.75 -11.22 11.85
CA LYS A 268 -8.20 -11.15 12.08
C LYS A 268 -8.61 -9.95 12.91
N ILE A 269 -7.75 -9.53 13.84
CA ILE A 269 -7.87 -8.30 14.61
C ILE A 269 -6.56 -7.54 14.42
N ILE A 270 -6.60 -6.55 13.53
CA ILE A 270 -5.47 -5.75 13.11
C ILE A 270 -5.31 -4.56 14.06
N PRO A 271 -4.11 -4.31 14.62
CA PRO A 271 -3.79 -3.05 15.26
C PRO A 271 -3.95 -1.87 14.30
N TYR A 272 -4.77 -0.88 14.67
CA TYR A 272 -4.98 0.35 13.92
C TYR A 272 -4.57 1.53 14.82
N ARG A 273 -3.48 2.22 14.45
CA ARG A 273 -3.05 3.46 15.12
C ARG A 273 -3.94 4.62 14.66
N ALA A 274 -4.55 5.30 15.62
CA ALA A 274 -5.33 6.51 15.38
C ALA A 274 -5.01 7.59 16.39
N VAL A 275 -5.61 8.75 16.20
CA VAL A 275 -5.29 9.99 16.91
C VAL A 275 -6.56 10.68 17.39
N CYS A 276 -6.43 11.35 18.53
CA CYS A 276 -7.39 12.30 19.06
C CYS A 276 -6.65 13.57 19.49
N SER A 277 -7.36 14.67 19.56
CA SER A 277 -6.88 15.98 19.98
C SER A 277 -7.87 16.63 20.93
N ARG A 278 -7.36 17.51 21.79
CA ARG A 278 -8.15 18.45 22.58
C ARG A 278 -7.94 19.86 22.04
N ILE A 279 -9.03 20.56 21.79
CA ILE A 279 -9.05 21.97 21.37
C ILE A 279 -9.63 22.81 22.51
N LYS A 280 -8.93 23.89 22.85
CA LYS A 280 -9.37 24.89 23.85
C LYS A 280 -9.61 26.23 23.18
N THR A 281 -10.24 27.14 23.91
CA THR A 281 -10.48 28.52 23.49
C THR A 281 -10.20 29.49 24.63
N PRO A 282 -9.51 30.63 24.36
CA PRO A 282 -9.21 31.63 25.38
C PRO A 282 -10.41 32.51 25.76
N GLY A 283 -11.45 32.54 24.93
CA GLY A 283 -12.61 33.42 25.10
C GLY A 283 -13.95 32.70 24.92
N SER A 284 -15.03 33.49 24.96
CA SER A 284 -16.39 33.00 24.70
C SER A 284 -16.48 32.41 23.29
N HIS A 285 -17.18 31.29 23.18
CA HIS A 285 -17.38 30.58 21.92
C HIS A 285 -18.83 30.09 21.84
N PRO A 286 -19.33 29.78 20.62
CA PRO A 286 -20.65 29.16 20.48
C PRO A 286 -20.74 27.85 21.25
N LEU A 287 -21.88 27.64 21.91
CA LEU A 287 -22.16 26.41 22.64
C LEU A 287 -22.50 25.27 21.68
N LEU A 288 -21.75 24.17 21.76
CA LEU A 288 -22.09 22.92 21.09
C LEU A 288 -22.65 21.96 22.14
N ASN A 289 -23.92 21.56 21.98
CA ASN A 289 -24.62 20.69 22.94
C ASN A 289 -24.68 19.22 22.50
N ASN A 290 -24.38 18.96 21.23
CA ASN A 290 -24.50 17.64 20.61
C ASN A 290 -23.12 17.03 20.41
N THR A 291 -23.09 15.71 20.23
CA THR A 291 -21.91 15.01 19.72
C THR A 291 -21.95 14.98 18.19
N TYR A 292 -20.81 15.18 17.52
CA TYR A 292 -20.78 15.37 16.06
C TYR A 292 -19.94 14.31 15.35
N ALA A 293 -20.27 14.05 14.09
CA ALA A 293 -19.36 13.48 13.11
C ALA A 293 -19.43 14.30 11.83
N LEU A 294 -18.29 14.72 11.29
CA LEU A 294 -18.16 15.43 10.02
C LEU A 294 -17.65 14.42 8.99
N ARG A 295 -18.53 14.03 8.07
CA ARG A 295 -18.27 12.97 7.11
C ARG A 295 -18.00 13.55 5.73
N PHE A 296 -16.76 13.37 5.28
CA PHE A 296 -16.30 13.78 3.96
C PHE A 296 -16.57 12.71 2.91
N SER A 297 -16.56 11.43 3.30
CA SER A 297 -16.95 10.26 2.50
C SER A 297 -17.33 9.08 3.40
N ASP A 298 -17.62 7.90 2.82
CA ASP A 298 -17.93 6.67 3.57
C ASP A 298 -16.80 6.28 4.55
N TRP A 299 -15.55 6.58 4.20
CA TRP A 299 -14.35 6.11 4.92
C TRP A 299 -13.57 7.22 5.61
N ASN A 300 -13.82 8.48 5.25
CA ASN A 300 -13.15 9.66 5.81
C ASN A 300 -14.14 10.51 6.60
N PHE A 301 -13.97 10.52 7.92
CA PHE A 301 -14.76 11.35 8.82
C PHE A 301 -13.97 11.69 10.07
N ASP A 302 -14.30 12.84 10.63
CA ASP A 302 -13.85 13.28 11.94
C ASP A 302 -15.01 13.23 12.92
N TYR A 303 -14.76 12.90 14.18
CA TYR A 303 -15.77 12.84 15.23
C TYR A 303 -15.35 13.73 16.39
N LEU A 304 -16.32 14.36 17.04
CA LEU A 304 -16.01 15.26 18.15
C LEU A 304 -17.11 15.34 19.20
N ILE A 305 -16.69 15.60 20.44
CA ILE A 305 -17.57 15.85 21.58
C ILE A 305 -17.23 17.19 22.23
N PRO A 306 -18.25 17.95 22.67
CA PRO A 306 -18.05 19.04 23.61
C PRO A 306 -17.82 18.49 25.03
N ARG A 307 -17.07 19.23 25.84
CA ARG A 307 -16.84 18.92 27.26
C ARG A 307 -17.44 19.99 28.16
N LEU A 308 -17.69 19.62 29.41
CA LEU A 308 -18.27 20.52 30.42
C LEU A 308 -17.38 21.73 30.75
N ASP A 309 -16.09 21.65 30.46
CA ASP A 309 -15.12 22.74 30.61
C ASP A 309 -15.02 23.65 29.37
N GLY A 310 -15.85 23.43 28.35
CA GLY A 310 -15.85 24.18 27.09
C GLY A 310 -14.84 23.69 26.05
N SER A 311 -13.95 22.76 26.40
CA SER A 311 -13.01 22.17 25.44
C SER A 311 -13.71 21.17 24.50
N ILE A 312 -13.14 20.98 23.30
CA ILE A 312 -13.64 20.04 22.30
C ILE A 312 -12.64 18.91 22.13
N ILE A 313 -13.10 17.66 22.19
CA ILE A 313 -12.29 16.50 21.82
C ILE A 313 -12.63 16.13 20.39
N VAL A 314 -11.62 16.06 19.52
CA VAL A 314 -11.76 15.70 18.11
C VAL A 314 -10.88 14.48 17.82
N GLY A 315 -11.41 13.47 17.15
CA GLY A 315 -10.62 12.37 16.60
C GLY A 315 -10.96 12.13 15.13
N GLY A 316 -10.11 11.38 14.44
CA GLY A 316 -10.21 11.20 12.98
C GLY A 316 -8.88 11.47 12.30
N ALA A 317 -8.82 12.52 11.47
CA ALA A 317 -7.68 12.94 10.66
C ALA A 317 -7.22 11.90 9.65
N ARG A 318 -8.12 10.99 9.24
CA ARG A 318 -7.75 9.82 8.44
C ARG A 318 -7.08 10.20 7.13
N ASP A 319 -7.58 11.22 6.43
CA ASP A 319 -7.03 11.68 5.15
C ASP A 319 -5.55 12.11 5.25
N ALA A 320 -5.09 12.55 6.42
CA ALA A 320 -3.72 13.01 6.63
C ALA A 320 -2.69 11.87 6.61
N TYR A 321 -3.04 10.70 7.16
CA TYR A 321 -2.07 9.60 7.36
C TYR A 321 -2.42 8.31 6.61
N ILE A 322 -3.62 8.18 6.04
CA ILE A 322 -4.09 6.91 5.47
C ILE A 322 -3.17 6.36 4.36
N ARG A 323 -2.44 7.24 3.67
CA ARG A 323 -1.50 6.90 2.59
C ARG A 323 -0.21 6.25 3.10
N SER A 324 0.20 6.58 4.32
CA SER A 324 1.36 6.02 4.98
C SER A 324 0.95 4.73 5.70
N VAL A 325 0.68 3.66 4.94
CA VAL A 325 0.10 2.41 5.51
C VAL A 325 0.86 1.91 6.74
N ASP A 326 2.19 1.93 6.72
CA ASP A 326 3.04 1.48 7.83
C ASP A 326 2.92 2.37 9.09
N SER A 327 2.47 3.63 8.95
CA SER A 327 2.26 4.52 10.09
C SER A 327 1.03 4.14 10.92
N TRP A 328 0.07 3.40 10.36
CA TRP A 328 -1.19 3.09 11.05
C TRP A 328 -1.63 1.63 11.04
N TYR A 329 -1.39 0.88 9.96
CA TYR A 329 -1.87 -0.49 9.78
C TYR A 329 -0.90 -1.49 10.41
N GLY A 330 -1.40 -2.35 11.29
CA GLY A 330 -0.56 -3.31 12.02
C GLY A 330 0.43 -2.64 12.97
N ASN A 331 0.23 -1.35 13.26
CA ASN A 331 1.14 -0.54 14.07
C ASN A 331 0.58 -0.39 15.49
N VAL A 332 1.37 -0.79 16.48
CA VAL A 332 1.02 -0.74 17.90
C VAL A 332 1.71 0.39 18.66
N ASP A 333 2.54 1.18 17.97
CA ASP A 333 3.30 2.25 18.60
C ASP A 333 2.36 3.38 19.03
N ASP A 334 2.13 3.44 20.33
CA ASP A 334 1.37 4.48 21.00
C ASP A 334 2.24 5.42 21.84
N THR A 335 3.55 5.44 21.55
CA THR A 335 4.55 6.28 22.22
C THR A 335 4.69 7.66 21.59
N GLN A 336 4.25 7.80 20.33
CA GLN A 336 4.35 9.04 19.56
C GLN A 336 3.03 9.36 18.83
N VAL A 337 2.89 10.61 18.38
CA VAL A 337 1.81 11.03 17.47
C VAL A 337 2.20 10.65 16.04
N ILE A 338 1.20 10.40 15.18
CA ILE A 338 1.44 10.26 13.73
C ILE A 338 1.86 11.62 13.17
N ASP A 339 3.07 11.72 12.61
CA ASP A 339 3.69 13.01 12.27
C ASP A 339 2.86 13.84 11.28
N GLU A 340 2.21 13.19 10.31
CA GLU A 340 1.36 13.85 9.30
C GLU A 340 0.14 14.55 9.91
N VAL A 341 -0.25 14.21 11.14
CA VAL A 341 -1.44 14.76 11.81
C VAL A 341 -1.14 16.02 12.63
N ARG A 342 0.13 16.32 12.93
CA ARG A 342 0.50 17.36 13.92
C ARG A 342 -0.16 18.72 13.67
N SER A 343 -0.34 19.12 12.41
CA SER A 343 -0.98 20.37 12.03
C SER A 343 -2.43 20.23 11.55
N TYR A 344 -2.99 19.02 11.53
CA TYR A 344 -4.33 18.77 10.98
C TYR A 344 -5.42 19.51 11.77
N PHE A 345 -5.32 19.50 13.11
CA PHE A 345 -6.32 20.09 14.00
C PHE A 345 -6.17 21.61 14.19
N ASP A 346 -5.12 22.23 13.66
CA ASP A 346 -4.88 23.67 13.80
C ASP A 346 -5.98 24.46 13.12
N GLY A 347 -6.72 25.30 13.86
CA GLY A 347 -7.84 26.05 13.28
C GLY A 347 -9.06 25.19 12.89
N TYR A 348 -9.16 23.96 13.40
CA TYR A 348 -10.21 23.01 13.01
C TYR A 348 -11.62 23.58 13.23
N MET A 349 -11.89 24.14 14.42
CA MET A 349 -13.21 24.68 14.73
C MET A 349 -13.57 25.87 13.82
N GLN A 350 -12.60 26.75 13.57
CA GLN A 350 -12.72 27.92 12.70
C GLN A 350 -13.07 27.53 11.26
N ARG A 351 -12.45 26.46 10.74
CA ARG A 351 -12.71 25.98 9.38
C ARG A 351 -14.10 25.38 9.21
N HIS A 352 -14.61 24.71 10.23
CA HIS A 352 -15.78 23.84 10.08
C HIS A 352 -17.06 24.38 10.72
N PHE A 353 -17.00 25.21 11.75
CA PHE A 353 -18.18 25.70 12.46
C PHE A 353 -18.37 27.20 12.29
N HIS A 354 -19.63 27.63 12.11
CA HIS A 354 -20.01 29.05 12.12
C HIS A 354 -19.91 29.64 13.52
N GLY A 355 -19.41 30.87 13.63
CA GLY A 355 -19.23 31.60 14.88
C GLY A 355 -17.96 31.25 15.65
N TRP A 356 -17.13 30.34 15.13
CA TRP A 356 -15.86 29.96 15.73
C TRP A 356 -14.65 30.73 15.19
N GLU A 357 -14.82 31.48 14.09
CA GLU A 357 -13.76 32.14 13.31
C GLU A 357 -12.80 32.99 14.17
N ASP A 358 -13.37 33.80 15.06
CA ASP A 358 -12.63 34.77 15.88
C ASP A 358 -12.44 34.33 17.34
N THR A 359 -12.74 33.07 17.66
CA THR A 359 -12.65 32.57 19.05
C THR A 359 -11.21 32.40 19.55
N GLY A 360 -10.24 32.32 18.63
CA GLY A 360 -8.86 31.99 18.98
C GLY A 360 -8.68 30.53 19.44
N ALA A 361 -9.59 29.63 19.06
CA ALA A 361 -9.49 28.22 19.42
C ALA A 361 -8.16 27.60 18.93
N TYR A 362 -7.48 26.86 19.80
CA TYR A 362 -6.16 26.29 19.55
C TYR A 362 -6.06 24.84 20.05
N VAL A 363 -5.14 24.08 19.48
CA VAL A 363 -4.84 22.71 19.87
C VAL A 363 -4.06 22.70 21.19
N ASP A 364 -4.65 22.10 22.22
CA ASP A 364 -4.05 21.95 23.56
C ASP A 364 -3.18 20.70 23.63
N ASP A 365 -3.65 19.60 23.06
CA ASP A 365 -2.96 18.30 23.10
C ASP A 365 -3.37 17.41 21.92
N ILE A 366 -2.50 16.47 21.54
CA ILE A 366 -2.75 15.42 20.54
C ILE A 366 -2.14 14.12 21.07
N TRP A 367 -2.92 13.04 21.05
CA TRP A 367 -2.44 11.72 21.49
C TRP A 367 -2.86 10.60 20.55
N THR A 368 -2.10 9.51 20.63
CA THR A 368 -2.31 8.28 19.87
C THR A 368 -3.06 7.23 20.69
N GLY A 369 -3.96 6.51 20.02
CA GLY A 369 -4.61 5.30 20.54
C GLY A 369 -4.59 4.16 19.53
N ILE A 370 -4.41 2.93 20.02
CA ILE A 370 -4.43 1.73 19.17
C ILE A 370 -5.80 1.04 19.30
N MET A 371 -6.48 0.89 18.17
CA MET A 371 -7.75 0.17 18.06
C MET A 371 -7.53 -1.22 17.48
N GLY A 372 -8.37 -2.19 17.85
CA GLY A 372 -8.42 -3.49 17.19
C GLY A 372 -9.48 -3.47 16.09
N TYR A 373 -9.06 -3.40 14.84
CA TYR A 373 -9.93 -3.49 13.67
C TYR A 373 -10.10 -4.95 13.28
N SER A 374 -11.34 -5.45 13.27
CA SER A 374 -11.56 -6.78 12.74
C SER A 374 -11.50 -6.76 11.22
N SER A 375 -10.92 -7.84 10.66
CA SER A 375 -10.82 -8.11 9.22
C SER A 375 -12.17 -8.05 8.48
N ASP A 376 -13.28 -8.31 9.17
CA ASP A 376 -14.65 -8.27 8.63
C ASP A 376 -15.47 -7.05 9.08
N ARG A 377 -14.84 -6.12 9.84
CA ARG A 377 -15.45 -4.89 10.39
C ARG A 377 -16.60 -5.13 11.39
N LEU A 378 -16.73 -6.35 11.91
CA LEU A 378 -17.69 -6.72 12.95
C LEU A 378 -16.98 -7.15 14.25
N PRO A 379 -17.56 -6.88 15.43
CA PRO A 379 -17.05 -7.40 16.70
C PRO A 379 -16.90 -8.93 16.68
N ARG A 380 -15.96 -9.43 17.49
CA ARG A 380 -15.73 -10.86 17.70
C ARG A 380 -15.95 -11.17 19.17
N VAL A 381 -17.08 -11.83 19.45
CA VAL A 381 -17.54 -12.09 20.81
C VAL A 381 -17.99 -13.55 20.94
N GLY A 382 -17.45 -14.26 21.93
CA GLY A 382 -17.89 -15.61 22.28
C GLY A 382 -16.75 -16.60 22.55
N PRO A 383 -17.07 -17.90 22.64
CA PRO A 383 -16.09 -18.98 22.76
C PRO A 383 -15.17 -19.02 21.55
N ILE A 384 -13.87 -19.28 21.76
CA ILE A 384 -12.90 -19.40 20.67
C ILE A 384 -13.01 -20.81 20.05
N PRO A 385 -13.24 -20.93 18.73
CA PRO A 385 -13.30 -22.22 18.05
C PRO A 385 -12.04 -23.06 18.28
N GLY A 386 -12.21 -24.32 18.68
CA GLY A 386 -11.10 -25.25 18.95
C GLY A 386 -10.34 -25.03 20.26
N ARG A 387 -10.71 -24.04 21.08
CA ARG A 387 -10.06 -23.71 22.35
C ARG A 387 -11.06 -23.75 23.52
N PRO A 388 -11.38 -24.93 24.08
CA PRO A 388 -12.41 -25.06 25.11
C PRO A 388 -12.07 -24.25 26.37
N GLY A 389 -13.04 -23.47 26.87
CA GLY A 389 -12.85 -22.61 28.03
C GLY A 389 -12.12 -21.28 27.73
N MET A 390 -11.74 -21.02 26.48
CA MET A 390 -11.19 -19.72 26.07
C MET A 390 -12.25 -18.90 25.32
N PHE A 391 -12.29 -17.60 25.61
CA PHE A 391 -13.30 -16.68 25.08
C PHE A 391 -12.64 -15.41 24.56
N ILE A 392 -13.20 -14.82 23.50
CA ILE A 392 -12.75 -13.54 22.93
C ILE A 392 -13.86 -12.50 23.05
N MET A 393 -13.48 -11.26 23.35
CA MET A 393 -14.33 -10.08 23.22
C MET A 393 -13.45 -8.89 22.80
N GLY A 394 -13.34 -8.71 21.49
CA GLY A 394 -12.45 -7.72 20.86
C GLY A 394 -12.79 -7.46 19.39
N GLY A 395 -11.94 -6.71 18.69
CA GLY A 395 -12.14 -6.42 17.27
C GLY A 395 -13.28 -5.44 17.00
N PHE A 396 -13.53 -4.50 17.92
CA PHE A 396 -14.64 -3.57 17.84
C PHE A 396 -14.51 -2.49 16.76
N THR A 397 -13.42 -2.45 15.98
CA THR A 397 -13.28 -1.62 14.77
C THR A 397 -13.57 -0.14 15.00
N GLY A 398 -13.05 0.40 16.12
CA GLY A 398 -13.26 1.81 16.49
C GLY A 398 -14.66 2.16 17.02
N HIS A 399 -15.56 1.18 17.16
CA HIS A 399 -16.97 1.38 17.51
C HIS A 399 -17.41 0.61 18.78
N GLY A 400 -16.50 0.42 19.74
CA GLY A 400 -16.76 -0.43 20.91
C GLY A 400 -17.63 0.19 22.01
N MET A 401 -17.64 1.51 22.15
CA MET A 401 -18.37 2.21 23.22
C MET A 401 -19.88 1.91 23.24
N PRO A 402 -20.62 1.91 22.11
CA PRO A 402 -22.03 1.54 22.07
C PRO A 402 -22.30 0.02 22.01
N GLN A 403 -21.29 -0.84 22.21
CA GLN A 403 -21.43 -2.30 22.05
C GLN A 403 -20.97 -3.09 23.28
N ILE A 404 -19.94 -2.61 23.98
CA ILE A 404 -19.21 -3.37 24.99
C ILE A 404 -20.07 -3.69 26.22
N TYR A 405 -20.91 -2.77 26.69
CA TYR A 405 -21.59 -2.95 27.98
C TYR A 405 -22.50 -4.19 28.01
N LEU A 406 -23.36 -4.36 26.99
CA LEU A 406 -24.21 -5.55 26.89
C LEU A 406 -23.45 -6.77 26.35
N CYS A 407 -22.34 -6.58 25.62
CA CYS A 407 -21.45 -7.70 25.31
C CYS A 407 -20.82 -8.31 26.58
N GLY A 408 -20.51 -7.49 27.58
CA GLY A 408 -20.03 -7.98 28.88
C GLY A 408 -21.10 -8.76 29.64
N GLN A 409 -22.38 -8.37 29.53
CA GLN A 409 -23.51 -9.14 30.06
C GLN A 409 -23.58 -10.53 29.40
N ALA A 410 -23.48 -10.59 28.07
CA ALA A 410 -23.45 -11.84 27.33
C ALA A 410 -22.26 -12.72 27.74
N MET A 411 -21.08 -12.11 27.90
CA MET A 411 -19.88 -12.80 28.34
C MET A 411 -20.02 -13.33 29.77
N ALA A 412 -20.66 -12.60 30.69
CA ALA A 412 -20.97 -13.11 32.02
C ALA A 412 -21.82 -14.40 31.97
N LYS A 413 -22.82 -14.47 31.08
CA LYS A 413 -23.63 -15.69 30.85
C LYS A 413 -22.80 -16.86 30.32
N PHE A 414 -21.86 -16.63 29.41
CA PHE A 414 -20.91 -17.67 28.96
C PHE A 414 -20.06 -18.19 30.12
N LEU A 415 -19.56 -17.28 30.97
CA LEU A 415 -18.64 -17.61 32.05
C LEU A 415 -19.33 -18.27 33.25
N LEU A 416 -20.55 -17.89 33.60
CA LEU A 416 -21.26 -18.42 34.76
C LEU A 416 -22.14 -19.63 34.40
N ASN A 417 -22.87 -19.56 33.28
CA ASN A 417 -23.93 -20.53 32.98
C ASN A 417 -23.59 -21.48 31.81
N ASN A 418 -22.43 -21.30 31.16
CA ASN A 418 -22.10 -21.99 29.89
C ASN A 418 -23.22 -21.83 28.84
N ALA A 419 -23.87 -20.65 28.83
CA ALA A 419 -24.96 -20.37 27.90
C ALA A 419 -24.51 -20.55 26.45
N SER A 420 -25.40 -21.03 25.58
CA SER A 420 -25.18 -21.00 24.13
C SER A 420 -25.20 -19.56 23.61
N PHE A 421 -24.60 -19.32 22.44
CA PHE A 421 -24.58 -17.97 21.85
C PHE A 421 -25.98 -17.38 21.71
N LYS A 422 -26.95 -18.19 21.27
CA LYS A 422 -28.36 -17.80 21.09
C LYS A 422 -29.02 -17.32 22.39
N GLU A 423 -28.68 -17.89 23.54
CA GLU A 423 -29.24 -17.52 24.85
C GLU A 423 -28.67 -16.20 25.39
N THR A 424 -27.57 -15.70 24.81
CA THR A 424 -26.94 -14.47 25.30
C THR A 424 -27.71 -13.21 24.92
N GLY A 425 -28.40 -13.21 23.78
CA GLY A 425 -29.05 -12.04 23.20
C GLY A 425 -28.12 -11.17 22.34
N LEU A 426 -26.90 -11.65 22.03
CA LEU A 426 -26.00 -10.97 21.10
C LEU A 426 -26.54 -11.00 19.66
N PRO A 427 -26.30 -9.96 18.85
CA PRO A 427 -26.55 -10.00 17.41
C PRO A 427 -25.80 -11.17 16.76
N ARG A 428 -26.46 -11.87 15.83
CA ARG A 428 -25.86 -13.05 15.17
C ARG A 428 -24.54 -12.74 14.45
N LEU A 429 -24.36 -11.49 14.02
CA LEU A 429 -23.16 -11.04 13.32
C LEU A 429 -21.92 -10.92 14.22
N PHE A 430 -22.09 -10.96 15.55
CA PHE A 430 -20.97 -10.84 16.50
C PHE A 430 -20.36 -12.21 16.87
N GLU A 431 -21.05 -13.31 16.52
CA GLU A 431 -20.64 -14.68 16.88
C GLU A 431 -19.27 -15.04 16.32
N GLU A 432 -18.34 -15.44 17.19
CA GLU A 432 -17.05 -15.96 16.75
C GLU A 432 -17.20 -17.42 16.29
N THR A 433 -17.25 -17.62 14.98
CA THR A 433 -17.40 -18.95 14.36
C THR A 433 -16.12 -19.40 13.66
N GLN A 434 -15.95 -20.71 13.49
CA GLN A 434 -14.83 -21.27 12.73
C GLN A 434 -14.75 -20.72 11.30
N ALA A 435 -15.90 -20.48 10.66
CA ALA A 435 -15.97 -19.91 9.32
C ALA A 435 -15.45 -18.46 9.29
N ARG A 436 -15.81 -17.63 10.28
CA ARG A 436 -15.30 -16.26 10.41
C ARG A 436 -13.82 -16.21 10.77
N LEU A 437 -13.32 -17.19 11.53
CA LEU A 437 -11.90 -17.30 11.85
C LEU A 437 -11.08 -17.72 10.62
N ALA A 438 -11.64 -18.58 9.76
CA ALA A 438 -10.98 -19.08 8.55
C ALA A 438 -11.06 -18.12 7.34
N ASP A 439 -11.90 -17.08 7.38
CA ASP A 439 -12.07 -16.14 6.24
C ASP A 439 -10.78 -15.38 5.94
N PRO A 440 -10.17 -15.52 4.75
CA PRO A 440 -8.89 -14.88 4.43
C PRO A 440 -9.01 -13.39 4.05
N ARG A 441 -10.22 -12.83 3.93
CA ARG A 441 -10.41 -11.44 3.52
C ARG A 441 -9.96 -10.49 4.61
N ASP A 442 -9.26 -9.43 4.22
CA ASP A 442 -8.98 -8.28 5.08
C ASP A 442 -9.64 -7.02 4.50
N ARG A 443 -10.80 -6.68 5.06
CA ARG A 443 -11.55 -5.48 4.67
C ARG A 443 -10.97 -4.20 5.25
N VAL A 444 -9.96 -4.24 6.12
CA VAL A 444 -9.31 -3.03 6.65
C VAL A 444 -8.53 -2.33 5.53
N LEU A 445 -7.91 -3.10 4.63
CA LEU A 445 -7.19 -2.60 3.45
C LEU A 445 -8.07 -2.45 2.19
N GLU A 446 -9.33 -2.89 2.23
CA GLU A 446 -10.34 -2.61 1.18
C GLU A 446 -10.83 -1.16 1.25
N LEU A 447 -9.89 -0.22 1.21
CA LEU A 447 -10.16 1.19 0.95
C LEU A 447 -10.26 1.39 -0.58
N PRO A 448 -11.14 2.26 -1.07
CA PRO A 448 -11.00 2.81 -2.42
C PRO A 448 -9.59 3.39 -2.54
N GLN A 449 -8.73 2.74 -3.32
CA GLN A 449 -7.38 3.26 -3.55
C GLN A 449 -7.52 4.51 -4.41
N ARG A 450 -7.42 5.66 -3.76
CA ARG A 450 -7.27 6.95 -4.44
C ARG A 450 -6.03 6.86 -5.35
N PRO A 451 -6.11 7.34 -6.62
CA PRO A 451 -4.98 7.42 -7.54
C PRO A 451 -3.69 7.92 -6.87
N VAL A 452 -2.56 7.26 -7.06
CA VAL A 452 -1.26 7.74 -6.53
C VAL A 452 -0.73 8.85 -7.44
N SER A 453 -1.04 8.77 -8.73
CA SER A 453 -0.58 9.71 -9.75
C SER A 453 -1.62 9.94 -10.86
N ARG A 454 -1.33 10.91 -11.74
CA ARG A 454 -2.11 11.15 -12.97
C ARG A 454 -2.11 9.96 -13.94
N ALA A 455 -1.17 9.03 -13.77
CA ALA A 455 -1.11 7.81 -14.56
C ALA A 455 -2.15 6.76 -14.11
N ASP A 456 -2.85 6.97 -13.00
CA ASP A 456 -3.82 6.00 -12.48
C ASP A 456 -5.27 6.31 -12.91
N PHE A 457 -5.44 7.19 -13.90
CA PHE A 457 -6.71 7.53 -14.54
C PHE A 457 -6.83 6.84 -15.91
N PRO A 458 -7.44 5.64 -15.98
CA PRO A 458 -7.59 4.91 -17.24
C PRO A 458 -8.70 5.46 -18.15
N LEU A 459 -9.57 6.34 -17.65
CA LEU A 459 -10.74 6.83 -18.35
C LEU A 459 -10.77 8.36 -18.36
N ALA A 460 -10.95 8.94 -19.55
CA ALA A 460 -11.32 10.34 -19.71
C ALA A 460 -12.79 10.46 -20.11
N ILE A 461 -13.53 11.39 -19.53
CA ILE A 461 -14.85 11.82 -20.01
C ILE A 461 -14.67 13.24 -20.55
N ILE A 462 -15.12 13.48 -21.77
CA ILE A 462 -14.99 14.78 -22.45
C ILE A 462 -16.39 15.31 -22.73
N CYS A 463 -16.68 16.49 -22.20
CA CYS A 463 -17.96 17.18 -22.35
C CYS A 463 -17.77 18.50 -23.09
N ALA A 464 -18.66 18.78 -24.05
CA ALA A 464 -18.60 19.98 -24.88
C ALA A 464 -19.21 21.20 -24.18
N LEU A 465 -20.22 20.97 -23.35
CA LEU A 465 -20.99 22.00 -22.65
C LEU A 465 -20.93 21.79 -21.13
N SER A 466 -20.96 22.88 -20.36
CA SER A 466 -20.97 22.81 -18.89
C SER A 466 -22.13 21.96 -18.35
N LEU A 467 -23.33 22.09 -18.92
CA LEU A 467 -24.49 21.28 -18.52
C LEU A 467 -24.28 19.75 -18.67
N GLU A 468 -23.40 19.33 -19.58
CA GLU A 468 -23.07 17.92 -19.79
C GLU A 468 -22.04 17.46 -18.75
N ALA A 469 -21.08 18.32 -18.42
CA ALA A 469 -20.09 18.09 -17.38
C ALA A 469 -20.74 18.05 -15.99
N ASP A 470 -21.62 19.00 -15.68
CA ASP A 470 -22.37 19.06 -14.42
C ASP A 470 -23.16 17.77 -14.17
N ALA A 471 -23.78 17.22 -15.23
CA ALA A 471 -24.52 15.96 -15.14
C ALA A 471 -23.61 14.73 -14.89
N ILE A 472 -22.38 14.72 -15.41
CA ILE A 472 -21.40 13.67 -15.13
C ILE A 472 -20.82 13.80 -13.72
N GLU A 473 -20.47 15.02 -13.33
CA GLU A 473 -19.88 15.34 -12.03
C GLU A 473 -20.86 15.01 -10.89
N ALA A 474 -22.14 15.34 -11.05
CA ALA A 474 -23.21 14.93 -10.13
C ALA A 474 -23.36 13.40 -9.97
N LEU A 475 -22.79 12.62 -10.89
CA LEU A 475 -22.75 11.16 -10.86
C LEU A 475 -21.42 10.58 -10.37
N PHE A 476 -20.45 11.38 -9.93
CA PHE A 476 -19.25 10.87 -9.25
C PHE A 476 -19.62 10.18 -7.93
N ASP A 477 -19.04 9.00 -7.70
CA ASP A 477 -19.16 8.30 -6.43
C ASP A 477 -18.21 8.90 -5.37
N GLU A 478 -17.03 9.34 -5.81
CA GLU A 478 -15.99 10.02 -5.03
C GLU A 478 -15.30 11.11 -5.86
N TYR A 479 -14.83 12.17 -5.19
CA TYR A 479 -14.12 13.30 -5.80
C TYR A 479 -12.65 13.25 -5.39
N TRP A 480 -11.76 13.43 -6.36
CA TRP A 480 -10.31 13.33 -6.20
C TRP A 480 -9.58 14.65 -6.31
N ASP A 481 -10.29 15.77 -6.48
CA ASP A 481 -9.68 17.06 -6.71
C ASP A 481 -8.71 17.44 -5.59
N CYS A 482 -7.44 17.62 -5.96
CA CYS A 482 -6.36 18.07 -5.10
C CYS A 482 -5.17 18.52 -5.96
N HIS A 483 -4.23 19.24 -5.35
CA HIS A 483 -3.03 19.71 -6.04
C HIS A 483 -2.16 18.58 -6.64
N ALA A 484 -2.29 17.35 -6.12
CA ALA A 484 -1.49 16.20 -6.55
C ALA A 484 -1.83 15.70 -7.99
N TYR A 485 -2.99 16.05 -8.55
CA TYR A 485 -3.39 15.69 -9.92
C TYR A 485 -3.42 16.88 -10.87
N SER A 486 -2.68 17.94 -10.55
CA SER A 486 -2.58 19.12 -11.39
C SER A 486 -2.15 18.79 -12.83
N LYS A 487 -2.69 19.53 -13.80
CA LYS A 487 -2.38 19.35 -15.23
C LYS A 487 -0.89 19.56 -15.54
N ALA A 488 -0.41 18.95 -16.62
CA ALA A 488 0.98 19.10 -17.05
C ALA A 488 1.29 20.56 -17.44
N PRO A 489 2.53 21.04 -17.25
CA PRO A 489 2.93 22.35 -17.74
C PRO A 489 2.62 22.51 -19.23
N GLY A 490 1.96 23.62 -19.58
CA GLY A 490 1.56 23.91 -20.96
C GLY A 490 0.20 23.35 -21.38
N ASP A 491 -0.45 22.52 -20.55
CA ASP A 491 -1.82 22.06 -20.82
C ASP A 491 -2.84 23.20 -20.55
N PRO A 492 -3.58 23.67 -21.57
CA PRO A 492 -4.59 24.72 -21.41
C PRO A 492 -5.91 24.21 -20.83
N ASN A 493 -6.18 22.91 -20.79
CA ASN A 493 -7.46 22.33 -20.41
C ASN A 493 -7.80 22.55 -18.92
N SER A 494 -9.08 22.41 -18.60
CA SER A 494 -9.59 22.31 -17.23
C SER A 494 -10.11 20.90 -16.97
N TYR A 495 -9.88 20.39 -15.76
CA TYR A 495 -10.28 19.04 -15.38
C TYR A 495 -10.90 19.01 -13.99
N SER A 496 -11.82 18.06 -13.81
CA SER A 496 -12.22 17.52 -12.51
C SER A 496 -11.86 16.04 -12.45
N THR A 497 -11.59 15.54 -11.27
CA THR A 497 -11.12 14.16 -11.06
C THR A 497 -12.00 13.45 -10.04
N GLY A 498 -12.32 12.19 -10.31
CA GLY A 498 -13.19 11.43 -9.42
C GLY A 498 -13.22 9.95 -9.73
N ARG A 499 -14.19 9.25 -9.12
CA ARG A 499 -14.44 7.83 -9.35
C ARG A 499 -15.88 7.61 -9.77
N ILE A 500 -16.08 6.76 -10.78
CA ILE A 500 -17.38 6.22 -11.14
C ILE A 500 -17.27 4.69 -11.16
N GLY A 501 -18.01 4.03 -10.26
CA GLY A 501 -17.90 2.60 -9.99
C GLY A 501 -16.49 2.22 -9.56
N HIS A 502 -15.84 1.35 -10.34
CA HIS A 502 -14.46 0.91 -10.11
C HIS A 502 -13.43 1.69 -10.93
N HIS A 503 -13.84 2.75 -11.62
CA HIS A 503 -13.00 3.46 -12.57
C HIS A 503 -12.62 4.83 -12.03
N ASN A 504 -11.32 5.13 -11.98
CA ASN A 504 -10.85 6.49 -11.79
C ASN A 504 -11.03 7.25 -13.10
N VAL A 505 -11.68 8.42 -13.01
CA VAL A 505 -12.14 9.20 -14.15
C VAL A 505 -11.56 10.60 -14.08
N VAL A 506 -11.04 11.07 -15.20
CA VAL A 506 -10.80 12.50 -15.42
C VAL A 506 -11.92 13.06 -16.30
N LEU A 507 -12.60 14.09 -15.83
CA LEU A 507 -13.60 14.85 -16.59
C LEU A 507 -12.90 16.08 -17.18
N ALA A 508 -12.89 16.20 -18.51
CA ALA A 508 -12.31 17.32 -19.24
C ALA A 508 -13.41 18.23 -19.79
N TYR A 509 -13.25 19.55 -19.57
CA TYR A 509 -14.16 20.57 -20.03
C TYR A 509 -13.65 21.16 -21.35
N MET A 510 -14.45 21.06 -22.41
CA MET A 510 -14.11 21.73 -23.67
C MET A 510 -14.44 23.23 -23.60
N PRO A 511 -13.60 24.11 -24.19
CA PRO A 511 -13.88 25.54 -24.22
C PRO A 511 -15.08 25.87 -25.12
N GLU A 512 -15.17 25.21 -26.28
CA GLU A 512 -16.27 25.34 -27.23
C GLU A 512 -16.46 24.01 -27.98
N ALA A 513 -17.69 23.75 -28.43
CA ALA A 513 -18.01 22.60 -29.27
C ALA A 513 -17.27 22.65 -30.62
N GLY A 514 -17.00 21.48 -31.20
CA GLY A 514 -16.36 21.35 -32.50
C GLY A 514 -15.12 20.44 -32.53
N LYS A 515 -14.76 20.00 -33.73
CA LYS A 515 -13.76 18.95 -33.97
C LYS A 515 -12.36 19.35 -33.54
N ALA A 516 -11.93 20.57 -33.91
CA ALA A 516 -10.60 21.07 -33.58
C ALA A 516 -10.39 21.19 -32.06
N ASN A 517 -11.42 21.66 -31.35
CA ASN A 517 -11.40 21.74 -29.89
C ASN A 517 -11.40 20.33 -29.27
N GLY A 518 -12.20 19.40 -29.80
CA GLY A 518 -12.21 18.00 -29.36
C GLY A 518 -10.83 17.34 -29.48
N ALA A 519 -10.14 17.56 -30.61
CA ALA A 519 -8.78 17.07 -30.83
C ALA A 519 -7.77 17.69 -29.87
N ALA A 520 -7.82 19.02 -29.69
CA ALA A 520 -6.92 19.74 -28.78
C ALA A 520 -7.09 19.28 -27.33
N VAL A 521 -8.34 19.16 -26.87
CA VAL A 521 -8.64 18.69 -25.51
C VAL A 521 -8.16 17.26 -25.31
N ALA A 522 -8.44 16.35 -26.25
CA ALA A 522 -8.01 14.96 -26.16
C ALA A 522 -6.49 14.81 -26.18
N THR A 523 -5.79 15.58 -27.02
CA THR A 523 -4.32 15.58 -27.08
C THR A 523 -3.70 16.02 -25.77
N ASN A 524 -4.14 17.17 -25.24
CA ASN A 524 -3.60 17.71 -23.99
C ASN A 524 -3.99 16.85 -22.77
N CYS A 525 -5.20 16.26 -22.77
CA CYS A 525 -5.62 15.30 -21.76
C CYS A 525 -4.70 14.08 -21.72
N ARG A 526 -4.30 13.57 -22.87
CA ARG A 526 -3.33 12.47 -22.97
C ARG A 526 -1.94 12.85 -22.45
N VAL A 527 -1.54 14.12 -22.57
CA VAL A 527 -0.27 14.62 -22.00
C VAL A 527 -0.34 14.67 -20.47
N SER A 528 -1.42 15.22 -19.92
CA SER A 528 -1.61 15.33 -18.47
C SER A 528 -1.88 13.97 -17.79
N PHE A 529 -2.61 13.09 -18.47
CA PHE A 529 -3.04 11.78 -17.99
C PHE A 529 -2.54 10.69 -18.96
N PRO A 530 -1.27 10.26 -18.81
CA PRO A 530 -0.55 9.49 -19.85
C PRO A 530 -1.07 8.06 -20.07
N ARG A 531 -1.89 7.53 -19.16
CA ARG A 531 -2.41 6.16 -19.22
C ARG A 531 -3.92 6.08 -19.46
N VAL A 532 -4.54 7.15 -19.94
CA VAL A 532 -5.94 7.10 -20.42
C VAL A 532 -6.03 6.09 -21.57
N LYS A 533 -6.85 5.05 -21.38
CA LYS A 533 -7.06 3.96 -22.34
C LYS A 533 -8.30 4.17 -23.21
N LEU A 534 -9.27 4.92 -22.68
CA LEU A 534 -10.55 5.19 -23.33
C LEU A 534 -10.98 6.62 -22.99
N ALA A 535 -11.43 7.35 -24.00
CA ALA A 535 -12.20 8.56 -23.83
C ALA A 535 -13.69 8.26 -24.05
N ILE A 536 -14.59 8.80 -23.22
CA ILE A 536 -16.02 8.80 -23.49
C ILE A 536 -16.44 10.23 -23.80
N VAL A 537 -16.90 10.46 -25.02
CA VAL A 537 -17.45 11.76 -25.42
C VAL A 537 -18.92 11.76 -25.03
N VAL A 538 -19.25 12.51 -23.99
CA VAL A 538 -20.59 12.60 -23.44
C VAL A 538 -21.18 13.95 -23.80
N GLY A 539 -22.44 13.97 -24.22
CA GLY A 539 -23.13 15.22 -24.47
C GLY A 539 -24.45 15.07 -25.18
N VAL A 540 -24.86 16.08 -25.94
CA VAL A 540 -26.10 16.06 -26.74
C VAL A 540 -25.84 16.00 -28.24
N CYS A 541 -26.82 15.55 -29.01
CA CYS A 541 -26.73 15.44 -30.46
C CYS A 541 -28.10 15.61 -31.15
N GLY A 542 -28.04 15.85 -32.46
CA GLY A 542 -29.22 15.77 -33.33
C GLY A 542 -29.41 14.34 -33.84
N VAL A 543 -30.66 13.87 -33.95
CA VAL A 543 -30.97 12.47 -34.33
C VAL A 543 -31.85 12.37 -35.56
N ILE A 544 -31.79 11.23 -36.24
CA ILE A 544 -32.82 10.90 -37.23
C ILE A 544 -34.12 10.51 -36.51
N PRO A 545 -35.29 10.83 -37.08
CA PRO A 545 -36.55 10.56 -36.39
C PRO A 545 -36.92 9.06 -36.34
N PHE A 546 -36.44 8.26 -37.29
CA PHE A 546 -36.76 6.84 -37.43
C PHE A 546 -35.56 6.05 -37.92
N THR A 547 -35.23 4.94 -37.25
CA THR A 547 -34.17 4.04 -37.73
C THR A 547 -34.67 3.10 -38.84
N PRO A 548 -33.79 2.68 -39.77
CA PRO A 548 -34.12 1.66 -40.76
C PRO A 548 -34.34 0.28 -40.12
N GLY A 549 -35.40 -0.45 -40.51
CA GLY A 549 -35.72 -1.80 -40.03
C GLY A 549 -36.41 -2.66 -41.10
N PRO A 550 -36.43 -4.01 -40.98
CA PRO A 550 -37.10 -4.87 -41.96
C PRO A 550 -38.63 -4.79 -41.83
N ARG A 551 -39.32 -4.51 -42.95
CA ARG A 551 -40.80 -4.46 -43.16
C ARG A 551 -41.58 -3.71 -42.08
N ASP A 552 -41.96 -2.46 -42.39
CA ASP A 552 -42.96 -1.61 -41.70
C ASP A 552 -42.74 -1.33 -40.18
N ALA A 553 -41.67 -1.82 -39.56
CA ALA A 553 -41.31 -1.55 -38.18
C ALA A 553 -40.10 -0.59 -38.10
N HIS A 554 -40.32 0.68 -38.42
CA HIS A 554 -39.35 1.73 -38.10
C HIS A 554 -39.29 1.94 -36.58
N HIS A 555 -38.10 1.83 -35.95
CA HIS A 555 -37.98 2.19 -34.54
C HIS A 555 -37.85 3.70 -34.39
N GLU A 556 -38.81 4.28 -33.67
CA GLU A 556 -38.93 5.69 -33.35
C GLU A 556 -37.86 6.15 -32.32
N ILE A 557 -37.04 7.13 -32.70
CA ILE A 557 -36.11 7.84 -31.79
C ILE A 557 -36.73 9.19 -31.44
N ILE A 558 -37.02 9.43 -30.17
CA ILE A 558 -37.59 10.69 -29.66
C ILE A 558 -36.53 11.52 -28.93
N LEU A 559 -36.84 12.78 -28.61
CA LEU A 559 -35.94 13.61 -27.80
C LEU A 559 -35.80 13.02 -26.39
N GLY A 560 -34.58 13.08 -25.85
CA GLY A 560 -34.20 12.45 -24.59
C GLY A 560 -33.75 10.99 -24.68
N ASP A 561 -33.99 10.29 -25.80
CA ASP A 561 -33.35 9.00 -26.06
C ASP A 561 -31.82 9.14 -26.14
N VAL A 562 -31.09 8.05 -25.92
CA VAL A 562 -29.61 8.06 -25.92
C VAL A 562 -29.06 7.25 -27.06
N ILE A 563 -28.09 7.81 -27.76
CA ILE A 563 -27.35 7.19 -28.86
C ILE A 563 -25.97 6.78 -28.36
N VAL A 564 -25.64 5.50 -28.52
CA VAL A 564 -24.31 4.94 -28.20
C VAL A 564 -23.64 4.51 -29.50
N SER A 565 -22.47 5.07 -29.79
CA SER A 565 -21.79 4.82 -31.06
C SER A 565 -21.30 3.38 -31.21
N GLN A 566 -21.57 2.79 -32.38
CA GLN A 566 -20.87 1.59 -32.86
C GLN A 566 -19.66 1.94 -33.74
N SER A 567 -19.73 3.08 -34.41
CA SER A 567 -18.66 3.71 -35.18
C SER A 567 -19.01 5.18 -35.39
N VAL A 568 -17.99 6.00 -35.67
CA VAL A 568 -18.14 7.40 -36.04
C VAL A 568 -17.83 7.54 -37.54
N VAL A 569 -18.51 8.43 -38.26
CA VAL A 569 -18.26 8.71 -39.67
C VAL A 569 -18.12 10.20 -39.85
N GLN A 570 -17.02 10.65 -40.46
CA GLN A 570 -16.86 12.06 -40.78
C GLN A 570 -17.61 12.39 -42.08
N TYR A 571 -18.68 13.19 -42.01
CA TYR A 571 -19.62 13.35 -43.13
C TYR A 571 -19.37 14.61 -43.99
N ASP A 572 -18.52 15.53 -43.53
CA ASP A 572 -18.20 16.80 -44.19
C ASP A 572 -17.05 16.68 -45.22
N LEU A 573 -16.35 15.54 -45.27
CA LEU A 573 -15.32 15.25 -46.28
C LEU A 573 -15.96 14.78 -47.59
N ARG A 574 -16.25 15.73 -48.49
CA ARG A 574 -16.80 15.45 -49.83
C ARG A 574 -15.72 15.60 -50.91
N ARG A 575 -15.76 14.74 -51.94
CA ARG A 575 -15.05 14.98 -53.21
C ARG A 575 -15.97 15.80 -54.11
N GLN A 576 -15.47 16.95 -54.56
CA GLN A 576 -16.20 17.81 -55.49
C GLN A 576 -15.82 17.43 -56.93
N TYR A 577 -16.81 16.96 -57.69
CA TYR A 577 -16.72 16.78 -59.14
C TYR A 577 -17.47 17.92 -59.84
N PRO A 578 -17.27 18.14 -61.16
CA PRO A 578 -17.86 19.27 -61.87
C PRO A 578 -19.40 19.39 -61.78
N ALA A 579 -20.13 18.30 -61.51
CA ALA A 579 -21.60 18.29 -61.45
C ALA A 579 -22.17 17.56 -60.22
N THR A 580 -21.34 16.95 -59.38
CA THR A 580 -21.79 16.11 -58.25
C THR A 580 -20.82 16.18 -57.09
N PHE A 581 -21.34 15.95 -55.88
CA PHE A 581 -20.54 15.71 -54.69
C PHE A 581 -20.66 14.24 -54.31
N GLU A 582 -19.54 13.57 -54.09
CA GLU A 582 -19.52 12.21 -53.53
C GLU A 582 -18.92 12.23 -52.12
N TYR A 583 -19.49 11.42 -51.23
CA TYR A 583 -18.92 11.18 -49.92
C TYR A 583 -17.69 10.28 -50.04
N LYS A 584 -16.64 10.56 -49.27
CA LYS A 584 -15.50 9.65 -49.15
C LYS A 584 -15.89 8.45 -48.29
N ASP A 585 -16.13 7.28 -48.91
CA ASP A 585 -16.55 6.02 -48.25
C ASP A 585 -15.57 4.86 -48.51
N THR A 586 -14.26 5.11 -48.39
CA THR A 586 -13.23 4.06 -48.46
C THR A 586 -12.86 3.58 -47.06
N ASN A 587 -12.68 2.26 -46.88
CA ASN A 587 -12.29 1.61 -45.62
C ASN A 587 -10.97 2.14 -45.02
N GLU A 588 -10.12 2.81 -45.81
CA GLU A 588 -8.86 3.43 -45.36
C GLU A 588 -9.06 4.80 -44.69
N GLU A 589 -10.23 5.45 -44.85
CA GLU A 589 -10.50 6.83 -44.39
C GLU A 589 -11.71 6.92 -43.41
N ALA A 590 -12.40 5.79 -43.15
CA ALA A 590 -13.45 5.73 -42.14
C ALA A 590 -12.83 5.78 -40.73
N LEU A 591 -13.27 6.71 -39.88
CA LEU A 591 -12.92 6.74 -38.46
C LEU A 591 -13.18 5.34 -37.86
N GLY A 592 -12.21 4.84 -37.11
CA GLY A 592 -12.18 3.45 -36.64
C GLY A 592 -13.41 3.04 -35.80
N ARG A 593 -13.48 1.76 -35.43
CA ARG A 593 -14.48 1.25 -34.48
C ARG A 593 -13.89 1.22 -33.07
N PRO A 594 -14.71 1.27 -32.00
CA PRO A 594 -14.21 1.03 -30.66
C PRO A 594 -13.40 -0.29 -30.60
N ASN A 595 -12.46 -0.38 -29.67
CA ASN A 595 -11.62 -1.55 -29.53
C ASN A 595 -12.45 -2.84 -29.28
N VAL A 596 -11.83 -4.02 -29.40
CA VAL A 596 -12.53 -5.32 -29.29
C VAL A 596 -13.23 -5.48 -27.94
N GLU A 597 -12.61 -5.00 -26.86
CA GLU A 597 -13.16 -5.05 -25.51
C GLU A 597 -14.48 -4.29 -25.40
N ILE A 598 -14.50 -3.02 -25.83
CA ILE A 598 -15.70 -2.18 -25.83
C ILE A 598 -16.75 -2.74 -26.79
N ARG A 599 -16.38 -3.24 -27.97
CA ARG A 599 -17.34 -3.89 -28.88
C ARG A 599 -17.96 -5.16 -28.30
N SER A 600 -17.22 -5.93 -27.51
CA SER A 600 -17.73 -7.09 -26.79
C SER A 600 -18.72 -6.65 -25.70
N LEU A 601 -18.38 -5.62 -24.93
CA LEU A 601 -19.29 -5.01 -23.93
C LEU A 601 -20.59 -4.52 -24.58
N LEU A 602 -20.51 -3.77 -25.68
CA LEU A 602 -21.69 -3.29 -26.40
C LEU A 602 -22.56 -4.44 -26.91
N SER A 603 -21.95 -5.53 -27.38
CA SER A 603 -22.67 -6.76 -27.76
C SER A 603 -23.39 -7.40 -26.57
N LYS A 604 -22.75 -7.45 -25.38
CA LYS A 604 -23.38 -7.90 -24.13
C LYS A 604 -24.56 -7.00 -23.76
N LEU A 605 -24.41 -5.68 -23.79
CA LEU A 605 -25.47 -4.73 -23.44
C LEU A 605 -26.69 -4.81 -24.37
N LYS A 606 -26.53 -5.34 -25.59
CA LYS A 606 -27.64 -5.62 -26.52
C LYS A 606 -28.40 -6.91 -26.22
N SER A 607 -27.82 -7.84 -25.46
CA SER A 607 -28.49 -9.10 -25.09
C SER A 607 -29.70 -8.84 -24.17
N LEU A 608 -30.79 -9.60 -24.32
CA LEU A 608 -32.07 -9.34 -23.63
C LEU A 608 -31.94 -9.15 -22.10
N ARG A 609 -31.24 -10.06 -21.42
CA ARG A 609 -31.06 -10.01 -19.95
C ARG A 609 -30.23 -8.81 -19.53
N SER A 610 -29.07 -8.61 -20.18
CA SER A 610 -28.15 -7.53 -19.83
C SER A 610 -28.75 -6.17 -20.17
N ARG A 611 -29.50 -6.07 -21.27
CA ARG A 611 -30.18 -4.85 -21.70
C ARG A 611 -31.20 -4.38 -20.65
N ARG A 612 -32.01 -5.29 -20.11
CA ARG A 612 -32.98 -4.96 -19.04
C ARG A 612 -32.28 -4.43 -17.78
N ALA A 613 -31.18 -5.07 -17.37
CA ALA A 613 -30.40 -4.62 -16.22
C ALA A 613 -29.77 -3.24 -16.47
N PHE A 614 -29.16 -3.06 -17.64
CA PHE A 614 -28.55 -1.81 -18.08
C PHE A 614 -29.55 -0.65 -18.16
N GLU A 615 -30.70 -0.84 -18.81
CA GLU A 615 -31.77 0.17 -18.88
C GLU A 615 -32.40 0.42 -17.50
N SER A 616 -32.41 -0.56 -16.60
CA SER A 616 -32.82 -0.34 -15.21
C SER A 616 -31.83 0.51 -14.44
N ASP A 617 -30.53 0.29 -14.60
CA ASP A 617 -29.49 1.07 -13.92
C ASP A 617 -29.42 2.49 -14.48
N MET A 618 -29.54 2.67 -15.80
CA MET A 618 -29.66 4.00 -16.42
C MET A 618 -30.86 4.78 -15.85
N ARG A 619 -32.03 4.15 -15.68
CA ARG A 619 -33.20 4.82 -15.08
C ARG A 619 -32.95 5.26 -13.64
N LYS A 620 -32.26 4.45 -12.84
CA LYS A 620 -31.87 4.83 -11.47
C LYS A 620 -30.92 6.02 -11.47
N PHE A 621 -29.93 6.04 -12.36
CA PHE A 621 -29.01 7.17 -12.45
C PHE A 621 -29.67 8.43 -13.00
N LEU A 622 -30.67 8.30 -13.87
CA LEU A 622 -31.46 9.42 -14.35
C LEU A 622 -32.35 10.00 -13.24
N SER A 623 -32.99 9.18 -12.41
CA SER A 623 -33.80 9.69 -11.29
C SER A 623 -32.94 10.49 -10.30
N ILE A 624 -31.71 10.04 -10.04
CA ILE A 624 -30.71 10.76 -9.25
C ILE A 624 -30.44 12.17 -9.81
N LEU A 625 -30.33 12.31 -11.13
CA LEU A 625 -30.11 13.60 -11.78
C LEU A 625 -31.37 14.47 -11.81
N GLN A 626 -32.56 13.85 -11.89
CA GLN A 626 -33.84 14.56 -11.88
C GLN A 626 -34.17 15.15 -10.51
N GLU A 627 -33.80 14.48 -9.44
CA GLU A 627 -33.98 14.98 -8.07
C GLU A 627 -33.10 16.21 -7.76
N ASP A 628 -32.02 16.39 -8.52
CA ASP A 628 -31.16 17.56 -8.40
C ASP A 628 -31.83 18.81 -9.00
N ARG A 629 -32.26 19.72 -8.11
CA ARG A 629 -32.96 20.94 -8.49
C ARG A 629 -32.08 21.88 -9.33
N GLU A 630 -30.77 21.88 -9.11
CA GLU A 630 -29.85 22.78 -9.82
C GLU A 630 -29.68 22.34 -11.28
N LEU A 631 -29.68 21.02 -11.53
CA LEU A 631 -29.59 20.47 -12.88
C LEU A 631 -30.88 20.70 -13.69
N SER A 632 -32.05 20.72 -13.04
CA SER A 632 -33.36 20.86 -13.70
C SER A 632 -33.56 19.84 -14.84
N ALA A 633 -33.14 18.59 -14.62
CA ALA A 633 -33.04 17.54 -15.63
C ALA A 633 -34.38 16.80 -15.89
N HIS A 634 -35.52 17.49 -15.82
CA HIS A 634 -36.84 16.88 -16.08
C HIS A 634 -37.19 16.91 -17.57
N TYR A 635 -37.98 15.94 -18.02
CA TYR A 635 -38.52 15.96 -19.38
C TYR A 635 -39.48 17.15 -19.50
N PRO A 636 -39.37 18.00 -20.55
CA PRO A 636 -40.26 19.15 -20.72
C PRO A 636 -41.71 18.72 -20.98
N GLU A 637 -42.66 19.65 -20.90
CA GLU A 637 -44.08 19.33 -20.98
C GLU A 637 -44.46 18.52 -22.26
N PRO A 638 -45.40 17.56 -22.16
CA PRO A 638 -45.89 16.81 -23.31
C PRO A 638 -46.32 17.74 -24.45
N GLY A 639 -45.77 17.53 -25.65
CA GLY A 639 -46.01 18.38 -26.82
C GLY A 639 -44.89 19.38 -27.16
N THR A 640 -43.81 19.41 -26.36
CA THR A 640 -42.58 20.15 -26.67
C THR A 640 -41.73 19.46 -27.75
N ASP A 641 -41.75 18.12 -27.78
CA ASP A 641 -41.12 17.33 -28.83
C ASP A 641 -42.04 17.33 -30.08
N ARG A 642 -41.66 18.13 -31.08
CA ARG A 642 -42.39 18.32 -32.34
C ARG A 642 -41.47 18.01 -33.51
N LEU A 643 -41.88 17.05 -34.33
CA LEU A 643 -41.20 16.71 -35.58
C LEU A 643 -42.04 17.20 -36.76
N PHE A 644 -41.50 18.12 -37.54
CA PHE A 644 -42.09 18.57 -38.80
C PHE A 644 -41.65 17.67 -39.97
N GLU A 645 -42.39 17.70 -41.08
CA GLU A 645 -41.94 17.08 -42.32
C GLU A 645 -40.58 17.65 -42.75
N ALA A 646 -39.69 16.80 -43.28
CA ALA A 646 -38.29 17.15 -43.55
C ALA A 646 -38.10 18.36 -44.49
N THR A 647 -39.09 18.63 -45.34
CA THR A 647 -39.13 19.76 -46.29
C THR A 647 -39.57 21.07 -45.65
N TYR A 648 -40.16 21.04 -44.46
CA TYR A 648 -40.59 22.25 -43.76
C TYR A 648 -39.39 22.94 -43.12
N ARG A 649 -39.26 24.25 -43.37
CA ARG A 649 -38.17 25.07 -42.87
C ARG A 649 -38.67 25.98 -41.76
N HIS A 650 -37.85 26.14 -40.74
CA HIS A 650 -38.14 27.02 -39.62
C HIS A 650 -38.36 28.46 -40.10
N VAL A 651 -39.37 29.15 -39.55
CA VAL A 651 -39.84 30.46 -40.04
C VAL A 651 -38.82 31.58 -39.76
N ASP A 652 -38.16 31.53 -38.61
CA ASP A 652 -37.13 32.50 -38.21
C ASP A 652 -35.96 31.80 -37.50
N ASN A 653 -34.74 31.88 -38.04
CA ASN A 653 -33.59 31.12 -37.53
C ASN A 653 -33.13 31.54 -36.11
N ASP A 654 -33.55 32.71 -35.62
CA ASP A 654 -33.10 33.26 -34.33
C ASP A 654 -34.15 33.14 -33.22
N VAL A 655 -35.38 32.74 -33.55
CA VAL A 655 -36.48 32.58 -32.59
C VAL A 655 -36.74 31.09 -32.34
N PRO A 656 -36.88 30.62 -31.09
CA PRO A 656 -37.28 29.25 -30.80
C PRO A 656 -38.63 28.85 -31.42
N CYS A 657 -38.76 27.58 -31.82
CA CYS A 657 -39.95 27.07 -32.55
C CYS A 657 -41.27 27.24 -31.78
N ASP A 658 -41.22 27.22 -30.44
CA ASP A 658 -42.34 27.49 -29.54
C ASP A 658 -42.79 28.95 -29.52
N LYS A 659 -41.97 29.87 -30.03
CA LYS A 659 -42.22 31.32 -30.05
C LYS A 659 -42.36 31.92 -31.45
N CYS A 660 -41.95 31.21 -32.50
CA CYS A 660 -41.95 31.74 -33.87
C CYS A 660 -43.24 31.45 -34.66
N GLY A 661 -44.16 30.62 -34.14
CA GLY A 661 -45.43 30.32 -34.79
C GLY A 661 -45.35 29.31 -35.94
N CYS A 662 -44.41 28.37 -35.92
CA CYS A 662 -44.33 27.29 -36.92
C CYS A 662 -45.67 26.52 -37.04
N ASP A 663 -46.23 26.46 -38.25
CA ASP A 663 -47.52 25.86 -38.61
C ASP A 663 -47.39 24.64 -39.55
N GLY A 664 -46.15 24.16 -39.75
CA GLY A 664 -45.87 23.03 -40.63
C GLY A 664 -46.56 21.73 -40.21
N LYS A 665 -46.71 20.82 -41.17
CA LYS A 665 -47.32 19.52 -40.92
C LYS A 665 -46.43 18.67 -40.02
N LEU A 666 -46.99 18.23 -38.88
CA LEU A 666 -46.31 17.37 -37.92
C LEU A 666 -46.35 15.90 -38.36
N VAL A 667 -45.22 15.22 -38.18
CA VAL A 667 -45.09 13.78 -38.39
C VAL A 667 -45.58 13.04 -37.14
N PRO A 668 -46.54 12.11 -37.25
CA PRO A 668 -47.09 11.40 -36.09
C PRO A 668 -46.03 10.61 -35.32
N ARG A 669 -46.06 10.74 -33.99
CA ARG A 669 -45.14 10.09 -33.03
C ARG A 669 -45.93 9.15 -32.12
N GLN A 670 -45.60 7.86 -32.07
CA GLN A 670 -46.38 6.88 -31.28
C GLN A 670 -46.01 6.95 -29.80
N ARG A 671 -44.72 7.03 -29.50
CA ARG A 671 -44.19 7.08 -28.13
C ARG A 671 -44.55 8.34 -27.34
N LEU A 672 -44.95 9.41 -28.02
CA LEU A 672 -45.38 10.67 -27.39
C LEU A 672 -46.88 10.72 -27.07
N ARG A 673 -47.69 9.73 -27.52
CA ARG A 673 -49.15 9.72 -27.28
C ARG A 673 -49.56 9.35 -25.86
N GLN A 674 -48.65 8.75 -25.08
CA GLN A 674 -48.95 8.14 -23.77
C GLN A 674 -48.42 8.97 -22.58
N GLY A 675 -48.02 10.22 -22.79
CA GLY A 675 -47.49 11.12 -21.74
C GLY A 675 -45.98 11.30 -21.83
N VAL A 676 -45.30 11.46 -20.68
CA VAL A 676 -43.84 11.61 -20.61
C VAL A 676 -43.18 10.28 -21.00
N PRO A 677 -42.36 10.24 -22.05
CA PRO A 677 -41.80 9.00 -22.55
C PRO A 677 -40.59 8.55 -21.72
N GLU A 678 -40.43 7.24 -21.53
CA GLU A 678 -39.19 6.68 -21.00
C GLU A 678 -38.07 6.70 -22.06
N PRO A 679 -36.84 7.12 -21.71
CA PRO A 679 -35.72 7.19 -22.65
C PRO A 679 -35.23 5.78 -23.00
N ARG A 680 -34.95 5.56 -24.29
CA ARG A 680 -34.40 4.30 -24.82
C ARG A 680 -32.98 4.50 -25.33
N VAL A 681 -32.19 3.43 -25.27
CA VAL A 681 -30.81 3.41 -25.78
C VAL A 681 -30.77 2.80 -27.18
N HIS A 682 -30.26 3.56 -28.15
CA HIS A 682 -30.08 3.14 -29.53
C HIS A 682 -28.58 3.01 -29.83
N PHE A 683 -28.19 1.87 -30.39
CA PHE A 683 -26.81 1.63 -30.79
C PHE A 683 -26.70 1.75 -32.31
N GLY A 684 -25.89 2.69 -32.81
CA GLY A 684 -25.74 2.89 -34.26
C GLY A 684 -24.54 3.73 -34.64
N ARG A 685 -24.42 4.07 -35.93
CA ARG A 685 -23.35 4.94 -36.44
C ARG A 685 -23.70 6.40 -36.19
N ILE A 686 -22.70 7.20 -35.81
CA ILE A 686 -22.87 8.65 -35.57
C ILE A 686 -22.06 9.41 -36.63
N ALA A 687 -22.68 10.41 -37.26
CA ALA A 687 -22.01 11.35 -38.15
C ALA A 687 -21.38 12.48 -37.33
N SER A 688 -20.11 12.77 -37.60
CA SER A 688 -19.33 13.84 -36.97
C SER A 688 -18.82 14.83 -38.01
N GLY A 689 -18.84 16.13 -37.75
CA GLY A 689 -18.31 17.13 -38.69
C GLY A 689 -18.23 18.54 -38.11
N ASP A 690 -17.64 19.46 -38.88
CA ASP A 690 -17.42 20.86 -38.49
C ASP A 690 -18.67 21.75 -38.68
N THR A 691 -19.70 21.25 -39.37
CA THR A 691 -20.96 21.97 -39.59
C THR A 691 -22.10 21.39 -38.76
N VAL A 692 -22.93 22.25 -38.18
CA VAL A 692 -24.19 21.82 -37.54
C VAL A 692 -25.18 21.40 -38.62
N MET A 693 -25.72 20.18 -38.53
CA MET A 693 -26.81 19.74 -39.42
C MET A 693 -28.11 20.48 -39.09
N LYS A 694 -28.62 21.27 -40.04
CA LYS A 694 -29.86 22.07 -39.93
C LYS A 694 -30.85 21.81 -41.08
N SER A 695 -30.66 20.77 -41.88
CA SER A 695 -31.49 20.44 -43.04
C SER A 695 -32.05 19.03 -42.91
N GLY A 696 -33.37 18.91 -42.76
CA GLY A 696 -34.03 17.60 -42.64
C GLY A 696 -33.86 16.73 -43.88
N GLU A 697 -33.87 17.33 -45.08
CA GLU A 697 -33.65 16.63 -46.35
C GLU A 697 -32.23 16.08 -46.47
N GLU A 698 -31.21 16.90 -46.15
CA GLU A 698 -29.81 16.46 -46.20
C GLU A 698 -29.51 15.44 -45.10
N ARG A 699 -30.07 15.62 -43.90
CA ARG A 699 -30.03 14.63 -42.82
C ARG A 699 -30.51 13.27 -43.31
N ASP A 700 -31.68 13.22 -43.93
CA ASP A 700 -32.29 11.97 -44.40
C ASP A 700 -31.48 11.34 -45.55
N ASP A 701 -30.91 12.14 -46.44
CA ASP A 701 -30.03 11.65 -47.50
C ASP A 701 -28.71 11.07 -46.95
N ILE A 702 -28.06 11.78 -46.02
CA ILE A 702 -26.83 11.31 -45.35
C ILE A 702 -27.10 10.05 -44.52
N ALA A 703 -28.20 10.03 -43.77
CA ALA A 703 -28.61 8.87 -42.98
C ALA A 703 -28.82 7.63 -43.86
N ARG A 704 -29.46 7.81 -45.02
CA ARG A 704 -29.69 6.73 -45.99
C ARG A 704 -28.39 6.23 -46.62
N LYS A 705 -27.50 7.15 -47.00
CA LYS A 705 -26.22 6.83 -47.68
C LYS A 705 -25.20 6.21 -46.74
N LEU A 706 -25.01 6.78 -45.55
CA LEU A 706 -23.93 6.39 -44.62
C LEU A 706 -24.40 5.45 -43.49
N GLY A 707 -25.72 5.24 -43.36
CA GLY A 707 -26.31 4.41 -42.31
C GLY A 707 -26.14 4.98 -40.90
N VAL A 708 -26.14 6.32 -40.78
CA VAL A 708 -26.00 7.05 -39.50
C VAL A 708 -27.37 7.31 -38.87
N ILE A 709 -27.40 7.37 -37.54
CA ILE A 709 -28.64 7.62 -36.77
C ILE A 709 -28.58 8.91 -35.94
N ALA A 710 -27.42 9.56 -35.88
CA ALA A 710 -27.22 10.80 -35.13
C ALA A 710 -26.10 11.65 -35.76
N PHE A 711 -26.10 12.95 -35.43
CA PHE A 711 -25.19 13.98 -35.90
C PHE A 711 -24.65 14.79 -34.71
N GLU A 712 -23.33 14.90 -34.60
CA GLU A 712 -22.61 15.69 -33.59
C GLU A 712 -21.33 16.31 -34.18
N MET A 713 -20.54 17.04 -33.39
CA MET A 713 -19.44 17.86 -33.92
C MET A 713 -18.07 17.65 -33.25
N GLU A 714 -17.96 16.80 -32.23
CA GLU A 714 -16.75 16.72 -31.41
C GLU A 714 -15.94 15.44 -31.68
N SER A 715 -16.64 14.33 -31.89
CA SER A 715 -16.05 13.00 -31.71
C SER A 715 -15.01 12.62 -32.75
N ALA A 716 -15.11 13.14 -33.98
CA ALA A 716 -14.08 12.93 -35.01
C ALA A 716 -12.69 13.39 -34.54
N GLY A 717 -12.60 14.57 -33.90
CA GLY A 717 -11.33 15.11 -33.44
C GLY A 717 -10.78 14.39 -32.22
N VAL A 718 -11.65 13.97 -31.30
CA VAL A 718 -11.24 13.17 -30.12
C VAL A 718 -10.66 11.83 -30.56
N TRP A 719 -11.29 11.18 -31.56
CA TRP A 719 -10.92 9.85 -32.02
C TRP A 719 -9.49 9.77 -32.58
N ASP A 720 -9.01 10.84 -33.22
CA ASP A 720 -7.64 10.93 -33.74
C ASP A 720 -6.57 10.87 -32.63
N SER A 721 -6.93 11.27 -31.42
CA SER A 721 -5.99 11.39 -30.29
C SER A 721 -6.11 10.25 -29.28
N LEU A 722 -7.34 9.78 -29.04
CA LEU A 722 -7.67 8.76 -28.03
C LEU A 722 -8.73 7.80 -28.58
N PRO A 723 -8.63 6.47 -28.32
CA PRO A 723 -9.73 5.55 -28.56
C PRO A 723 -10.96 6.05 -27.81
N CYS A 724 -12.10 6.21 -28.48
CA CYS A 724 -13.28 6.77 -27.82
C CYS A 724 -14.58 5.97 -27.99
N LEU A 725 -15.51 6.22 -27.09
CA LEU A 725 -16.90 5.78 -27.14
C LEU A 725 -17.77 7.04 -27.06
N VAL A 726 -18.73 7.19 -27.97
CA VAL A 726 -19.59 8.38 -28.00
C VAL A 726 -20.95 8.01 -27.42
N VAL A 727 -21.39 8.78 -26.41
CA VAL A 727 -22.67 8.62 -25.73
C VAL A 727 -23.39 9.95 -25.75
N LYS A 728 -24.44 10.07 -26.56
CA LYS A 728 -25.12 11.34 -26.80
C LYS A 728 -26.62 11.27 -26.55
N GLY A 729 -27.18 12.24 -25.86
CA GLY A 729 -28.63 12.40 -25.71
C GLY A 729 -29.24 13.14 -26.89
N ALA A 730 -30.43 12.72 -27.33
CA ALA A 730 -31.15 13.37 -28.42
C ALA A 730 -31.75 14.70 -27.96
N CYS A 731 -31.28 15.83 -28.49
CA CYS A 731 -31.78 17.17 -28.15
C CYS A 731 -32.48 17.90 -29.31
N ASP A 732 -32.32 17.43 -30.54
CA ASP A 732 -33.10 17.87 -31.71
C ASP A 732 -33.11 16.79 -32.80
N TYR A 733 -33.82 17.02 -33.90
CA TYR A 733 -33.94 16.09 -35.02
C TYR A 733 -32.95 16.38 -36.16
N ALA A 734 -31.82 17.05 -35.90
CA ALA A 734 -30.84 17.44 -36.91
C ALA A 734 -31.50 18.15 -38.13
N ASP A 735 -32.44 19.06 -37.86
CA ASP A 735 -33.09 19.90 -38.85
C ASP A 735 -33.09 21.37 -38.41
N SER A 736 -33.86 22.22 -39.07
CA SER A 736 -33.90 23.66 -38.77
C SER A 736 -34.57 24.00 -37.44
N HIS A 737 -35.28 23.06 -36.79
CA HIS A 737 -36.06 23.29 -35.58
C HIS A 737 -35.26 22.82 -34.34
N LYS A 738 -34.79 23.78 -33.54
CA LYS A 738 -34.05 23.49 -32.29
C LYS A 738 -35.01 23.33 -31.12
N ALA A 739 -34.83 22.28 -30.33
CA ALA A 739 -35.62 22.01 -29.12
C ALA A 739 -34.82 22.26 -27.83
N LYS A 740 -34.40 23.52 -27.61
CA LYS A 740 -33.54 23.93 -26.47
C LYS A 740 -34.07 23.46 -25.11
N ALA A 741 -35.39 23.40 -24.93
CA ALA A 741 -36.02 22.94 -23.69
C ALA A 741 -35.67 21.49 -23.31
N THR A 742 -35.31 20.63 -24.27
CA THR A 742 -34.97 19.23 -24.04
C THR A 742 -33.48 18.99 -23.73
N GLN A 743 -32.62 20.01 -23.89
CA GLN A 743 -31.17 19.85 -23.87
C GLN A 743 -30.65 19.37 -22.50
N LYS A 744 -31.16 19.93 -21.39
CA LYS A 744 -30.80 19.51 -20.03
C LYS A 744 -31.19 18.05 -19.76
N TYR A 745 -32.40 17.66 -20.17
CA TYR A 745 -32.87 16.28 -20.05
C TYR A 745 -31.99 15.33 -20.88
N ALA A 746 -31.69 15.69 -22.13
CA ALA A 746 -30.83 14.89 -23.02
C ALA A 746 -29.41 14.71 -22.47
N ALA A 747 -28.82 15.76 -21.88
CA ALA A 747 -27.52 15.65 -21.23
C ALA A 747 -27.56 14.72 -20.02
N ALA A 748 -28.61 14.82 -19.20
CA ALA A 748 -28.80 13.93 -18.06
C ALA A 748 -29.00 12.47 -18.48
N THR A 749 -29.77 12.19 -19.54
CA THR A 749 -29.92 10.82 -20.05
C THR A 749 -28.60 10.27 -20.59
N ALA A 750 -27.79 11.08 -21.27
CA ALA A 750 -26.45 10.70 -21.73
C ALA A 750 -25.49 10.39 -20.56
N ALA A 751 -25.48 11.23 -19.52
CA ALA A 751 -24.67 11.03 -18.33
C ALA A 751 -25.09 9.76 -17.55
N ALA A 752 -26.39 9.57 -17.34
CA ALA A 752 -26.95 8.37 -16.71
C ALA A 752 -26.61 7.09 -17.49
N CYS A 753 -26.70 7.15 -18.82
CA CYS A 753 -26.31 6.04 -19.70
C CYS A 753 -24.81 5.74 -19.57
N THR A 754 -23.96 6.76 -19.51
CA THR A 754 -22.51 6.63 -19.33
C THR A 754 -22.18 5.90 -18.03
N LYS A 755 -22.75 6.34 -16.89
CA LYS A 755 -22.54 5.66 -15.61
C LYS A 755 -23.05 4.20 -15.64
N ALA A 756 -24.17 3.93 -16.31
CA ALA A 756 -24.66 2.57 -16.49
C ALA A 756 -23.71 1.70 -17.35
N ILE A 757 -23.12 2.25 -18.42
CA ILE A 757 -22.09 1.55 -19.21
C ILE A 757 -20.90 1.20 -18.33
N LEU A 758 -20.38 2.16 -17.56
CA LEU A 758 -19.21 1.98 -16.69
C LEU A 758 -19.46 0.93 -15.59
N ARG A 759 -20.68 0.86 -15.04
CA ARG A 759 -21.09 -0.17 -14.07
C ARG A 759 -21.03 -1.58 -14.66
N HIS A 760 -21.32 -1.74 -15.95
CA HIS A 760 -21.26 -3.04 -16.64
C HIS A 760 -19.91 -3.34 -17.28
N TRP A 761 -19.02 -2.34 -17.36
CA TRP A 761 -17.67 -2.50 -17.86
C TRP A 761 -16.76 -3.02 -16.75
N VAL A 762 -16.39 -4.29 -16.87
CA VAL A 762 -15.39 -4.92 -16.00
C VAL A 762 -14.05 -4.77 -16.69
N VAL A 763 -13.18 -3.89 -16.17
CA VAL A 763 -11.78 -3.85 -16.62
C VAL A 763 -11.11 -5.10 -16.10
N SER A 764 -10.37 -5.80 -16.97
CA SER A 764 -9.34 -6.71 -16.47
C SER A 764 -8.33 -5.84 -15.73
N THR A 765 -8.35 -5.85 -14.40
CA THR A 765 -7.24 -5.31 -13.61
C THR A 765 -6.00 -6.05 -14.10
N PRO A 766 -5.06 -5.38 -14.79
CA PRO A 766 -3.78 -6.01 -15.00
C PRO A 766 -3.25 -6.30 -13.61
N PRO A 767 -2.66 -7.48 -13.32
CA PRO A 767 -1.78 -7.56 -12.17
C PRO A 767 -0.82 -6.37 -12.30
N GLY A 768 -0.80 -5.53 -11.26
CA GLY A 768 0.15 -4.42 -11.18
C GLY A 768 1.54 -4.95 -11.50
N SER A 769 2.41 -4.08 -12.04
CA SER A 769 3.84 -4.39 -12.04
C SER A 769 4.19 -4.81 -10.61
N THR A 770 4.64 -6.05 -10.48
CA THR A 770 4.88 -6.64 -9.17
C THR A 770 6.33 -6.34 -8.85
N VAL A 771 6.55 -5.41 -7.93
CA VAL A 771 7.89 -5.06 -7.43
C VAL A 771 8.08 -5.80 -6.13
N LEU A 772 8.84 -6.89 -6.18
CA LEU A 772 9.24 -7.68 -5.02
C LEU A 772 10.69 -7.41 -4.71
N VAL A 773 10.97 -6.18 -4.30
CA VAL A 773 12.29 -5.74 -3.85
C VAL A 773 12.19 -5.55 -2.34
N PRO A 774 12.91 -6.35 -1.53
CA PRO A 774 12.77 -6.37 -0.07
C PRO A 774 13.39 -5.15 0.62
N PHE A 775 13.97 -4.22 -0.13
CA PHE A 775 14.74 -3.11 0.38
C PHE A 775 14.24 -1.76 -0.17
N PRO A 776 14.07 -0.74 0.68
CA PRO A 776 13.79 0.62 0.21
C PRO A 776 14.99 1.16 -0.61
N PRO A 777 14.79 2.25 -1.37
CA PRO A 777 15.89 3.01 -1.95
C PRO A 777 16.91 3.40 -0.86
N ASN A 778 18.20 3.37 -1.21
CA ASN A 778 19.26 3.85 -0.34
C ASN A 778 19.57 5.29 -0.71
N ASP A 779 19.07 6.25 0.09
CA ASP A 779 19.23 7.69 -0.15
C ASP A 779 20.69 8.15 0.04
N ASP A 780 21.49 7.38 0.79
CA ASP A 780 22.93 7.63 1.01
C ASP A 780 23.82 6.93 -0.05
N PHE A 781 23.23 6.42 -1.15
CA PHE A 781 24.01 5.78 -2.21
C PHE A 781 24.85 6.81 -2.98
N VAL A 782 26.17 6.61 -2.95
CA VAL A 782 27.14 7.55 -3.53
C VAL A 782 27.93 6.92 -4.68
N GLY A 783 28.08 7.68 -5.77
CA GLY A 783 28.98 7.35 -6.88
C GLY A 783 28.51 6.21 -7.80
N ARG A 784 29.47 5.50 -8.41
CA ARG A 784 29.25 4.30 -9.26
C ARG A 784 28.38 4.47 -10.52
N GLN A 785 28.23 5.69 -11.01
CA GLN A 785 27.41 5.98 -12.20
C GLN A 785 27.96 5.35 -13.48
N ASP A 786 29.27 5.13 -13.55
CA ASP A 786 29.93 4.39 -14.61
C ASP A 786 29.47 2.92 -14.67
N ILE A 787 29.39 2.26 -13.50
CA ILE A 787 28.93 0.87 -13.38
C ILE A 787 27.43 0.78 -13.69
N ILE A 788 26.62 1.69 -13.15
CA ILE A 788 25.17 1.75 -13.42
C ILE A 788 24.91 2.02 -14.90
N GLY A 789 25.66 2.93 -15.52
CA GLY A 789 25.59 3.19 -16.96
C GLY A 789 25.92 1.96 -17.80
N ASN A 790 26.93 1.18 -17.39
CA ASN A 790 27.28 -0.08 -18.05
C ASN A 790 26.16 -1.13 -17.89
N LEU A 791 25.54 -1.23 -16.70
CA LEU A 791 24.36 -2.08 -16.47
C LEU A 791 23.19 -1.67 -17.38
N ARG A 792 22.89 -0.38 -17.53
CA ARG A 792 21.86 0.11 -18.48
C ARG A 792 22.15 -0.33 -19.92
N GLN A 793 23.42 -0.26 -20.34
CA GLN A 793 23.82 -0.68 -21.69
C GLN A 793 23.72 -2.20 -21.88
N GLN A 794 24.07 -2.99 -20.85
CA GLN A 794 24.01 -4.45 -20.92
C GLN A 794 22.59 -5.00 -20.84
N LEU A 795 21.74 -4.40 -20.00
CA LEU A 795 20.35 -4.77 -19.75
C LEU A 795 19.36 -3.85 -20.50
N SER A 796 19.73 -3.35 -21.68
CA SER A 796 18.87 -2.43 -22.45
C SER A 796 17.57 -3.10 -22.93
N PRO A 797 16.46 -2.35 -23.11
CA PRO A 797 15.19 -2.88 -23.63
C PRO A 797 15.29 -3.54 -25.00
N GLU A 798 16.23 -3.10 -25.83
CA GLU A 798 16.43 -3.59 -27.20
C GLU A 798 17.10 -4.97 -27.27
N LYS A 799 17.77 -5.41 -26.20
CA LYS A 799 18.44 -6.71 -26.15
C LYS A 799 17.47 -7.80 -25.71
N SER A 800 17.16 -8.71 -26.64
CA SER A 800 16.45 -9.94 -26.33
C SER A 800 17.31 -10.83 -25.43
N HIS A 801 16.78 -11.23 -24.27
CA HIS A 801 17.46 -12.11 -23.31
C HIS A 801 18.83 -11.59 -22.84
N ALA A 802 18.81 -10.56 -21.98
CA ALA A 802 20.02 -9.95 -21.43
C ALA A 802 20.33 -10.47 -20.01
N VAL A 803 21.58 -10.91 -19.80
CA VAL A 803 22.12 -11.29 -18.48
C VAL A 803 23.34 -10.44 -18.20
N ALA A 804 23.35 -9.74 -17.08
CA ALA A 804 24.50 -9.00 -16.58
C ALA A 804 24.93 -9.55 -15.22
N ALA A 805 26.23 -9.59 -14.96
CA ALA A 805 26.77 -10.01 -13.67
C ALA A 805 27.73 -8.98 -13.07
N VAL A 806 27.52 -8.64 -11.82
CA VAL A 806 28.37 -7.73 -11.04
C VAL A 806 29.18 -8.56 -10.06
N PHE A 807 30.51 -8.51 -10.15
CA PHE A 807 31.39 -9.31 -9.29
C PHE A 807 32.52 -8.50 -8.63
N GLY A 808 33.10 -9.02 -7.56
CA GLY A 808 34.16 -8.36 -6.81
C GLY A 808 34.20 -8.77 -5.33
N LEU A 809 35.15 -8.22 -4.58
CA LEU A 809 35.42 -8.57 -3.18
C LEU A 809 34.20 -8.39 -2.26
N GLY A 810 34.10 -9.17 -1.19
CA GLY A 810 33.07 -8.96 -0.15
C GLY A 810 33.19 -7.57 0.47
N GLY A 811 32.08 -6.82 0.54
CA GLY A 811 32.05 -5.45 1.12
C GLY A 811 32.20 -4.28 0.13
N VAL A 812 32.42 -4.53 -1.17
CA VAL A 812 32.59 -3.46 -2.20
C VAL A 812 31.28 -2.81 -2.69
N GLY A 813 30.12 -3.21 -2.18
CA GLY A 813 28.83 -2.58 -2.51
C GLY A 813 28.05 -3.17 -3.69
N LYS A 814 28.35 -4.38 -4.17
CA LYS A 814 27.65 -5.03 -5.32
C LYS A 814 26.12 -5.06 -5.18
N THR A 815 25.64 -5.49 -4.02
CA THR A 815 24.20 -5.55 -3.70
C THR A 815 23.56 -4.16 -3.70
N GLN A 816 24.28 -3.14 -3.20
CA GLN A 816 23.83 -1.74 -3.20
C GLN A 816 23.78 -1.16 -4.62
N ILE A 817 24.75 -1.50 -5.49
CA ILE A 817 24.73 -1.13 -6.91
C ILE A 817 23.52 -1.74 -7.63
N ALA A 818 23.24 -3.03 -7.38
CA ALA A 818 22.08 -3.70 -7.97
C ALA A 818 20.76 -3.07 -7.48
N LEU A 819 20.68 -2.71 -6.20
CA LEU A 819 19.53 -2.05 -5.61
C LEU A 819 19.30 -0.64 -6.19
N ALA A 820 20.36 0.17 -6.29
CA ALA A 820 20.31 1.51 -6.89
C ALA A 820 19.85 1.43 -8.36
N TYR A 821 20.41 0.51 -9.14
CA TYR A 821 20.01 0.28 -10.53
C TYR A 821 18.53 -0.11 -10.65
N VAL A 822 18.03 -1.00 -9.79
CA VAL A 822 16.63 -1.44 -9.78
C VAL A 822 15.68 -0.29 -9.51
N HIS A 823 15.96 0.54 -8.50
CA HIS A 823 15.09 1.66 -8.14
C HIS A 823 15.09 2.74 -9.23
N GLU A 824 16.26 3.04 -9.80
CA GLU A 824 16.36 3.98 -10.92
C GLU A 824 15.60 3.47 -12.16
N LEU A 825 15.72 2.18 -12.48
CA LEU A 825 15.02 1.55 -13.59
C LEU A 825 13.51 1.52 -13.36
N HIS A 826 13.05 1.25 -12.14
CA HIS A 826 11.63 1.27 -11.81
C HIS A 826 11.04 2.68 -11.90
N ALA A 827 11.79 3.71 -11.49
CA ALA A 827 11.37 5.10 -11.66
C ALA A 827 11.21 5.49 -13.14
N GLN A 828 12.08 4.97 -14.01
CA GLN A 828 12.03 5.21 -15.45
C GLN A 828 11.03 4.33 -16.20
N SER A 829 10.73 3.14 -15.68
CA SER A 829 9.84 2.14 -16.30
C SER A 829 8.94 1.47 -15.26
N PRO A 830 7.89 2.17 -14.75
CA PRO A 830 7.03 1.66 -13.68
C PRO A 830 6.19 0.44 -14.08
N GLU A 831 6.13 0.11 -15.36
CA GLU A 831 5.45 -1.07 -15.91
C GLU A 831 6.28 -2.36 -15.84
N LEU A 832 7.58 -2.26 -15.54
CA LEU A 832 8.50 -3.40 -15.41
C LEU A 832 8.25 -4.12 -14.09
N SER A 833 8.02 -5.44 -14.14
CA SER A 833 8.00 -6.25 -12.92
C SER A 833 9.43 -6.52 -12.46
N ILE A 834 9.72 -6.35 -11.18
CA ILE A 834 11.07 -6.56 -10.63
C ILE A 834 11.00 -7.59 -9.52
N PHE A 835 11.82 -8.63 -9.62
CA PHE A 835 11.88 -9.72 -8.66
C PHE A 835 13.27 -9.79 -8.03
N TRP A 836 13.34 -9.89 -6.71
CA TRP A 836 14.60 -10.08 -5.99
C TRP A 836 14.68 -11.49 -5.40
N VAL A 837 15.74 -12.21 -5.71
CA VAL A 837 15.99 -13.59 -5.27
C VAL A 837 17.31 -13.64 -4.52
N TYR A 838 17.28 -13.98 -3.23
CA TYR A 838 18.50 -14.31 -2.50
C TYR A 838 18.92 -15.75 -2.80
N ALA A 839 20.12 -15.90 -3.34
CA ALA A 839 20.65 -17.17 -3.82
C ALA A 839 21.91 -17.58 -3.04
N ASN A 840 21.95 -17.27 -1.73
CA ASN A 840 23.04 -17.68 -0.86
C ASN A 840 23.06 -19.20 -0.60
N ASN A 841 21.91 -19.87 -0.66
CA ASN A 841 21.73 -21.31 -0.62
C ASN A 841 20.42 -21.72 -1.32
N GLU A 842 20.20 -23.03 -1.47
CA GLU A 842 19.01 -23.56 -2.17
C GLU A 842 17.69 -23.23 -1.46
N GLU A 843 17.65 -23.32 -0.13
CA GLU A 843 16.43 -23.12 0.67
C GLU A 843 15.90 -21.68 0.54
N ARG A 844 16.79 -20.70 0.66
CA ARG A 844 16.46 -19.26 0.49
C ARG A 844 16.00 -18.94 -0.93
N MET A 845 16.62 -19.55 -1.94
CA MET A 845 16.17 -19.40 -3.33
C MET A 845 14.76 -19.96 -3.52
N ARG A 846 14.46 -21.14 -2.95
CA ARG A 846 13.12 -21.75 -2.99
C ARG A 846 12.08 -20.90 -2.28
N GLN A 847 12.42 -20.32 -1.13
CA GLN A 847 11.54 -19.40 -0.40
C GLN A 847 11.23 -18.14 -1.22
N ALA A 848 12.23 -17.55 -1.89
CA ALA A 848 12.04 -16.39 -2.75
C ALA A 848 11.12 -16.72 -3.94
N TYR A 849 11.32 -17.86 -4.58
CA TYR A 849 10.44 -18.32 -5.66
C TYR A 849 9.02 -18.65 -5.17
N ALA A 850 8.85 -19.20 -3.97
CA ALA A 850 7.53 -19.42 -3.37
C ALA A 850 6.79 -18.10 -3.14
N ASN A 851 7.49 -17.06 -2.68
CA ASN A 851 6.92 -15.72 -2.55
C ASN A 851 6.51 -15.14 -3.92
N ILE A 852 7.37 -15.25 -4.94
CA ILE A 852 7.03 -14.85 -6.31
C ILE A 852 5.77 -15.58 -6.80
N MET A 853 5.69 -16.90 -6.57
CA MET A 853 4.54 -17.73 -6.93
C MET A 853 3.23 -17.25 -6.27
N GLN A 854 3.29 -16.92 -4.98
CA GLN A 854 2.14 -16.41 -4.21
C GLN A 854 1.69 -15.02 -4.70
N GLN A 855 2.63 -14.09 -4.87
CA GLN A 855 2.35 -12.71 -5.27
C GLN A 855 1.79 -12.61 -6.69
N LEU A 856 2.34 -13.41 -7.61
CA LEU A 856 1.86 -13.51 -8.99
C LEU A 856 0.63 -14.41 -9.13
N LYS A 857 0.15 -15.00 -8.02
CA LYS A 857 -1.00 -15.93 -7.97
C LYS A 857 -0.88 -17.06 -8.99
N ILE A 858 0.33 -17.59 -9.16
CA ILE A 858 0.58 -18.72 -10.06
C ILE A 858 -0.16 -19.93 -9.49
N PRO A 859 -1.13 -20.53 -10.22
CA PRO A 859 -2.00 -21.59 -9.68
C PRO A 859 -1.17 -22.71 -9.07
N CYS A 860 -1.47 -23.20 -7.87
CA CYS A 860 -0.80 -24.39 -7.32
C CYS A 860 -1.12 -25.62 -8.18
N GLY A 861 -0.10 -26.36 -8.59
CA GLY A 861 -0.24 -27.62 -9.32
C GLY A 861 -0.45 -28.77 -8.33
N GLY A 862 -0.68 -29.99 -8.83
CA GLY A 862 -0.72 -31.18 -7.97
C GLY A 862 0.58 -31.38 -7.16
N GLU A 863 0.50 -32.22 -6.12
CA GLU A 863 1.50 -32.44 -5.04
C GLU A 863 2.96 -32.73 -5.47
N LYS A 864 3.28 -32.84 -6.77
CA LYS A 864 4.60 -33.19 -7.30
C LYS A 864 5.32 -32.09 -8.09
N SER A 865 4.80 -30.86 -8.17
CA SER A 865 5.39 -29.82 -9.03
C SER A 865 6.37 -28.93 -8.27
N ASP A 866 7.64 -28.91 -8.68
CA ASP A 866 8.71 -28.08 -8.09
C ASP A 866 8.42 -26.57 -8.30
N VAL A 867 8.39 -25.80 -7.21
CA VAL A 867 8.14 -24.35 -7.20
C VAL A 867 9.11 -23.60 -8.13
N LEU A 868 10.38 -24.01 -8.19
CA LEU A 868 11.40 -23.35 -9.02
C LEU A 868 11.06 -23.43 -10.51
N GLU A 869 10.67 -24.62 -10.95
CA GLU A 869 10.34 -24.89 -12.35
C GLU A 869 9.09 -24.14 -12.80
N ARG A 870 8.10 -24.00 -11.91
CA ARG A 870 6.81 -23.36 -12.24
C ARG A 870 6.94 -21.86 -12.42
N VAL A 871 7.64 -21.20 -11.52
CA VAL A 871 7.89 -19.75 -11.62
C VAL A 871 8.69 -19.47 -12.89
N LYS A 872 9.70 -20.30 -13.20
CA LYS A 872 10.43 -20.21 -14.46
C LYS A 872 9.51 -20.32 -15.67
N GLN A 873 8.73 -21.40 -15.78
CA GLN A 873 7.83 -21.62 -16.91
C GLN A 873 6.81 -20.48 -17.07
N TRP A 874 6.32 -19.95 -15.96
CA TRP A 874 5.41 -18.81 -15.95
C TRP A 874 6.10 -17.55 -16.48
N LEU A 875 7.30 -17.22 -15.98
CA LEU A 875 8.06 -16.04 -16.43
C LEU A 875 8.54 -16.15 -17.89
N GLU A 876 8.70 -17.36 -18.42
CA GLU A 876 9.10 -17.58 -19.81
C GLU A 876 7.93 -17.51 -20.81
N ALA A 877 6.68 -17.58 -20.36
CA ALA A 877 5.53 -17.62 -21.26
C ALA A 877 5.31 -16.29 -22.01
N GLN A 878 5.01 -16.37 -23.31
CA GLN A 878 5.05 -15.23 -24.25
C GLN A 878 4.05 -14.09 -23.98
N HIS A 879 3.08 -14.29 -23.07
CA HIS A 879 2.01 -13.33 -22.81
C HIS A 879 2.27 -12.43 -21.58
N HIS A 880 3.42 -12.57 -20.92
CA HIS A 880 3.75 -11.79 -19.73
C HIS A 880 4.49 -10.49 -20.06
N LYS A 881 4.35 -9.51 -19.15
CA LYS A 881 5.00 -8.20 -19.26
C LYS A 881 6.53 -8.34 -19.12
N PRO A 882 7.30 -7.35 -19.57
CA PRO A 882 8.73 -7.32 -19.34
C PRO A 882 9.06 -7.41 -17.84
N TRP A 883 10.12 -8.13 -17.51
CA TRP A 883 10.55 -8.28 -16.13
C TRP A 883 12.07 -8.27 -15.98
N LEU A 884 12.53 -7.85 -14.80
CA LEU A 884 13.92 -7.96 -14.35
C LEU A 884 13.95 -8.82 -13.09
N MET A 885 14.82 -9.83 -13.06
CA MET A 885 15.07 -10.61 -11.85
C MET A 885 16.52 -10.41 -11.39
N VAL A 886 16.68 -9.92 -10.17
CA VAL A 886 17.97 -9.82 -9.49
C VAL A 886 18.20 -11.09 -8.68
N ILE A 887 19.31 -11.77 -8.93
CA ILE A 887 19.73 -12.95 -8.20
C ILE A 887 20.99 -12.59 -7.41
N ASP A 888 20.80 -12.34 -6.11
CA ASP A 888 21.81 -11.80 -5.22
C ASP A 888 22.61 -12.91 -4.50
N ASN A 889 23.93 -12.74 -4.39
CA ASN A 889 24.88 -13.65 -3.74
C ASN A 889 25.04 -15.05 -4.37
N VAL A 890 25.15 -15.13 -5.69
CA VAL A 890 25.42 -16.39 -6.41
C VAL A 890 26.92 -16.75 -6.30
N ASP A 891 27.39 -17.16 -5.13
CA ASP A 891 28.83 -17.31 -4.85
C ASP A 891 29.37 -18.73 -5.13
N GLU A 892 28.52 -19.76 -5.04
CA GLU A 892 28.91 -21.18 -5.11
C GLU A 892 28.83 -21.76 -6.54
N LEU A 893 29.99 -21.91 -7.18
CA LEU A 893 30.07 -22.35 -8.58
C LEU A 893 29.41 -23.72 -8.82
N ASP A 894 29.65 -24.70 -7.94
CA ASP A 894 29.17 -26.07 -8.12
C ASP A 894 27.66 -26.20 -7.83
N LEU A 895 27.14 -25.45 -6.84
CA LEU A 895 25.72 -25.41 -6.53
C LEU A 895 24.89 -24.88 -7.70
N PHE A 896 25.37 -23.84 -8.38
CA PHE A 896 24.62 -23.22 -9.48
C PHE A 896 24.94 -23.82 -10.85
N TYR A 897 26.20 -24.15 -11.14
CA TYR A 897 26.67 -24.56 -12.47
C TYR A 897 27.31 -25.96 -12.51
N GLY A 898 27.22 -26.74 -11.43
CA GLY A 898 27.61 -28.15 -11.42
C GLY A 898 26.61 -29.08 -12.12
N THR A 899 26.85 -30.39 -12.06
CA THR A 899 25.94 -31.40 -12.60
C THR A 899 24.61 -31.37 -11.86
N GLY A 900 23.59 -30.78 -12.50
CA GLY A 900 22.31 -30.55 -11.85
C GLY A 900 22.24 -29.28 -11.01
N GLY A 901 23.05 -28.26 -11.31
CA GLY A 901 23.00 -27.00 -10.57
C GLY A 901 21.68 -26.23 -10.71
N LEU A 902 21.47 -25.27 -9.81
CA LEU A 902 20.25 -24.46 -9.71
C LEU A 902 20.08 -23.42 -10.84
N SER A 903 21.14 -23.11 -11.60
CA SER A 903 21.07 -22.15 -12.73
C SER A 903 20.07 -22.56 -13.81
N ARG A 904 19.71 -23.86 -13.89
CA ARG A 904 18.68 -24.37 -14.80
C ARG A 904 17.29 -23.77 -14.56
N TYR A 905 17.05 -23.24 -13.36
CA TYR A 905 15.81 -22.61 -12.94
C TYR A 905 15.81 -21.08 -13.13
N PHE A 906 16.92 -20.51 -13.63
CA PHE A 906 16.94 -19.11 -14.03
C PHE A 906 16.11 -18.96 -15.32
N PRO A 907 15.10 -18.07 -15.35
CA PRO A 907 14.24 -17.95 -16.51
C PRO A 907 14.97 -17.32 -17.70
N THR A 908 14.69 -17.86 -18.89
CA THR A 908 15.34 -17.54 -20.15
C THR A 908 14.30 -17.21 -21.23
N CYS A 909 13.91 -15.94 -21.34
CA CYS A 909 12.98 -15.47 -22.38
C CYS A 909 13.35 -14.10 -22.95
N ALA A 910 12.75 -13.72 -24.08
CA ALA A 910 13.05 -12.49 -24.80
C ALA A 910 12.65 -11.21 -24.03
N HIS A 911 11.60 -11.29 -23.21
CA HIS A 911 11.05 -10.16 -22.43
C HIS A 911 11.55 -10.16 -20.97
N GLY A 912 12.44 -11.07 -20.62
CA GLY A 912 13.04 -11.20 -19.29
C GLY A 912 14.52 -10.82 -19.26
N LYS A 913 14.95 -10.26 -18.14
CA LYS A 913 16.34 -9.85 -17.91
C LYS A 913 16.85 -10.34 -16.55
N LEU A 914 18.13 -10.69 -16.48
CA LEU A 914 18.77 -11.17 -15.25
C LEU A 914 19.93 -10.27 -14.84
N LEU A 915 19.93 -9.87 -13.58
CA LEU A 915 21.07 -9.21 -12.93
C LEU A 915 21.59 -10.12 -11.81
N ILE A 916 22.84 -10.54 -11.89
CA ILE A 916 23.45 -11.44 -10.91
C ILE A 916 24.50 -10.69 -10.10
N THR A 917 24.50 -10.83 -8.77
CA THR A 917 25.61 -10.39 -7.93
C THR A 917 26.38 -11.62 -7.42
N THR A 918 27.72 -11.54 -7.42
CA THR A 918 28.56 -12.66 -6.95
C THR A 918 29.93 -12.16 -6.48
N ARG A 919 30.57 -12.89 -5.57
CA ARG A 919 31.97 -12.69 -5.17
C ARG A 919 32.92 -13.48 -6.08
N ASN A 920 32.40 -14.42 -6.85
CA ASN A 920 33.19 -15.38 -7.61
C ASN A 920 33.18 -15.00 -9.10
N ARG A 921 34.33 -14.56 -9.61
CA ARG A 921 34.53 -14.22 -11.03
C ARG A 921 34.15 -15.37 -11.97
N GLN A 922 34.41 -16.63 -11.59
CA GLN A 922 34.07 -17.78 -12.43
C GLN A 922 32.55 -17.92 -12.60
N VAL A 923 31.78 -17.60 -11.56
CA VAL A 923 30.30 -17.56 -11.63
C VAL A 923 29.86 -16.46 -12.58
N ALA A 924 30.39 -15.24 -12.45
CA ALA A 924 30.04 -14.12 -13.33
C ALA A 924 30.33 -14.44 -14.81
N VAL A 925 31.49 -15.04 -15.11
CA VAL A 925 31.86 -15.46 -16.46
C VAL A 925 30.93 -16.56 -16.98
N ARG A 926 30.57 -17.56 -16.18
CA ARG A 926 29.65 -18.64 -16.60
C ARG A 926 28.23 -18.13 -16.82
N ALA A 927 27.71 -17.32 -15.91
CA ALA A 927 26.37 -16.74 -15.96
C ALA A 927 26.14 -15.91 -17.23
N THR A 928 27.15 -15.15 -17.61
CA THR A 928 27.10 -14.22 -18.74
C THR A 928 27.66 -14.81 -20.04
N LYS A 929 28.02 -16.10 -20.04
CA LYS A 929 28.68 -16.79 -21.16
C LYS A 929 29.92 -16.02 -21.68
N GLY A 930 30.64 -15.39 -20.75
CA GLY A 930 31.84 -14.60 -21.02
C GLY A 930 31.59 -13.20 -21.57
N ARG A 931 30.35 -12.67 -21.58
CA ARG A 931 30.03 -11.34 -22.11
C ARG A 931 29.06 -10.59 -21.19
N GLY A 932 29.45 -9.41 -20.70
CA GLY A 932 28.56 -8.61 -19.84
C GLY A 932 28.72 -8.89 -18.34
N PHE A 933 29.94 -9.10 -17.89
CA PHE A 933 30.28 -9.12 -16.48
C PHE A 933 31.10 -7.88 -16.13
N ILE A 934 30.84 -7.28 -14.97
CA ILE A 934 31.44 -6.02 -14.52
C ILE A 934 32.14 -6.26 -13.18
N GLU A 935 33.43 -5.94 -13.12
CA GLU A 935 34.22 -5.99 -11.89
C GLU A 935 33.99 -4.71 -11.10
N VAL A 936 33.54 -4.84 -9.86
CA VAL A 936 33.40 -3.72 -8.92
C VAL A 936 34.70 -3.58 -8.16
N SER A 937 35.47 -2.56 -8.52
CA SER A 937 36.67 -2.14 -7.79
C SER A 937 36.31 -1.43 -6.49
N ARG A 938 37.34 -1.07 -5.72
CA ARG A 938 37.19 -0.24 -4.51
C ARG A 938 36.74 1.17 -4.85
N MET A 939 36.31 1.92 -3.85
CA MET A 939 35.91 3.31 -4.08
C MET A 939 37.13 4.15 -4.46
N THR A 940 36.92 5.14 -5.30
CA THR A 940 37.87 6.22 -5.47
C THR A 940 37.89 7.07 -4.20
N ASP A 941 38.96 7.84 -4.01
CA ASP A 941 39.06 8.75 -2.87
C ASP A 941 37.88 9.75 -2.80
N SER A 942 37.42 10.23 -3.97
CA SER A 942 36.26 11.13 -4.05
C SER A 942 34.97 10.46 -3.58
N GLU A 943 34.66 9.26 -4.09
CA GLU A 943 33.46 8.53 -3.69
C GLU A 943 33.50 8.18 -2.19
N ALA A 944 34.67 7.78 -1.67
CA ALA A 944 34.83 7.41 -0.27
C ALA A 944 34.60 8.61 0.67
N ARG A 945 35.09 9.80 0.30
CA ARG A 945 34.87 11.04 1.04
C ARG A 945 33.40 11.46 1.02
N GLU A 946 32.75 11.36 -0.13
CA GLU A 946 31.33 11.69 -0.28
C GLU A 946 30.44 10.74 0.55
N LEU A 947 30.75 9.44 0.55
CA LEU A 947 30.06 8.45 1.39
C LEU A 947 30.27 8.71 2.90
N LEU A 948 31.51 8.97 3.32
CA LEU A 948 31.81 9.34 4.71
C LEU A 948 31.10 10.63 5.11
N GLY A 949 31.05 11.63 4.23
CA GLY A 949 30.37 12.91 4.46
C GLY A 949 28.86 12.74 4.63
N ALA A 950 28.22 11.95 3.76
CA ALA A 950 26.79 11.63 3.85
C ALA A 950 26.45 10.98 5.20
N HIS A 951 27.26 10.02 5.65
CA HIS A 951 27.01 9.32 6.91
C HIS A 951 27.42 10.10 8.15
N LEU A 952 28.47 10.94 8.13
CA LEU A 952 28.94 11.68 9.31
C LEU A 952 28.17 12.99 9.59
N GLY A 953 27.46 13.53 8.60
CA GLY A 953 26.59 14.71 8.76
C GLY A 953 27.35 15.99 9.14
N CYS A 954 26.84 16.74 10.14
CA CYS A 954 27.35 18.06 10.56
C CYS A 954 28.66 18.04 11.38
N LEU A 955 29.32 16.88 11.54
CA LEU A 955 30.58 16.79 12.28
C LEU A 955 31.71 17.48 11.49
N GLU A 956 32.26 18.58 12.02
CA GLU A 956 33.42 19.26 11.43
C GLU A 956 34.60 18.28 11.28
N SER A 957 34.88 17.87 10.04
CA SER A 957 35.95 16.93 9.72
C SER A 957 36.81 17.51 8.59
N ASP A 958 38.13 17.53 8.79
CA ASP A 958 39.08 17.96 7.75
C ASP A 958 39.08 16.94 6.60
N ILE A 959 39.13 17.44 5.35
CA ILE A 959 39.27 16.63 4.14
C ILE A 959 40.52 15.73 4.22
N ALA A 960 41.59 16.21 4.85
CA ALA A 960 42.81 15.44 5.05
C ALA A 960 42.60 14.22 5.97
N ASP A 961 41.81 14.37 7.03
CA ASP A 961 41.50 13.29 7.97
C ASP A 961 40.56 12.25 7.34
N LEU A 962 39.56 12.68 6.55
CA LEU A 962 38.68 11.79 5.79
C LEU A 962 39.46 10.96 4.74
N SER A 963 40.41 11.58 4.04
CA SER A 963 41.26 10.89 3.07
C SER A 963 42.18 9.87 3.76
N THR A 964 42.71 10.22 4.92
CA THR A 964 43.55 9.33 5.73
C THR A 964 42.75 8.14 6.26
N LEU A 965 41.51 8.37 6.70
CA LEU A 965 40.58 7.32 7.13
C LEU A 965 40.23 6.39 5.97
N ALA A 966 39.86 6.94 4.82
CA ALA A 966 39.55 6.17 3.62
C ALA A 966 40.73 5.30 3.16
N LEU A 967 41.95 5.85 3.19
CA LEU A 967 43.18 5.12 2.90
C LEU A 967 43.42 3.96 3.88
N LYS A 968 43.28 4.20 5.20
CA LYS A 968 43.46 3.16 6.23
C LYS A 968 42.43 2.04 6.14
N LEU A 969 41.20 2.37 5.77
CA LEU A 969 40.10 1.40 5.56
C LEU A 969 40.06 0.86 4.13
N GLU A 970 41.13 1.13 3.37
CA GLU A 970 41.40 0.66 2.02
C GLU A 970 40.24 0.90 1.02
N TYR A 971 39.50 2.00 1.19
CA TYR A 971 38.41 2.46 0.32
C TYR A 971 37.26 1.45 0.13
N LEU A 972 36.97 0.65 1.16
CA LEU A 972 35.88 -0.34 1.13
C LEU A 972 34.58 0.25 1.71
N PRO A 973 33.50 0.44 0.91
CA PRO A 973 32.29 1.13 1.35
C PRO A 973 31.70 0.57 2.64
N LEU A 974 31.63 -0.76 2.76
CA LEU A 974 31.06 -1.38 3.96
C LEU A 974 31.86 -1.05 5.24
N ILE A 975 33.18 -0.91 5.14
CA ILE A 975 34.05 -0.56 6.27
C ILE A 975 33.95 0.93 6.58
N LEU A 976 33.82 1.77 5.55
CA LEU A 976 33.65 3.21 5.72
C LEU A 976 32.34 3.55 6.44
N VAL A 977 31.23 2.90 6.05
CA VAL A 977 29.93 3.05 6.73
C VAL A 977 30.00 2.55 8.17
N GLN A 978 30.66 1.42 8.41
CA GLN A 978 30.89 0.91 9.76
C GLN A 978 31.65 1.91 10.64
N ALA A 979 32.73 2.49 10.10
CA ALA A 979 33.52 3.48 10.79
C ALA A 979 32.71 4.74 11.09
N ALA A 980 31.91 5.22 10.12
CA ALA A 980 31.04 6.37 10.31
C ALA A 980 29.98 6.13 11.41
N ALA A 981 29.34 4.96 11.41
CA ALA A 981 28.38 4.57 12.44
C ALA A 981 29.04 4.53 13.83
N PHE A 982 30.21 3.90 13.97
CA PHE A 982 30.95 3.86 15.23
C PHE A 982 31.31 5.26 15.73
N ILE A 983 31.77 6.14 14.82
CA ILE A 983 32.12 7.53 15.13
C ILE A 983 30.90 8.27 15.68
N GLN A 984 29.73 8.10 15.08
CA GLN A 984 28.48 8.74 15.51
C GLN A 984 27.94 8.18 16.83
N GLU A 985 27.84 6.86 16.96
CA GLU A 985 27.33 6.19 18.17
C GLU A 985 28.15 6.56 19.41
N ASN A 986 29.46 6.68 19.25
CA ASN A 986 30.38 7.00 20.35
C ASN A 986 30.67 8.51 20.47
N SER A 987 30.09 9.34 19.60
CA SER A 987 30.27 10.80 19.58
C SER A 987 31.75 11.23 19.62
N ILE A 988 32.61 10.53 18.87
CA ILE A 988 34.04 10.85 18.75
C ILE A 988 34.34 11.58 17.43
N SER A 989 35.51 12.20 17.32
CA SER A 989 35.99 12.79 16.07
C SER A 989 36.67 11.75 15.16
N VAL A 990 36.74 12.04 13.86
CA VAL A 990 37.50 11.22 12.89
C VAL A 990 38.95 11.03 13.33
N ARG A 991 39.56 12.06 13.93
CA ARG A 991 40.93 12.04 14.42
C ARG A 991 41.12 11.11 15.62
N GLU A 992 40.16 11.06 16.54
CA GLU A 992 40.15 10.12 17.67
C GLU A 992 39.98 8.67 17.17
N TYR A 993 39.10 8.45 16.19
CA TYR A 993 38.94 7.13 15.57
C TYR A 993 40.22 6.67 14.85
N LEU A 994 40.89 7.57 14.11
CA LEU A 994 42.20 7.31 13.50
C LEU A 994 43.28 6.92 14.53
N ALA A 995 43.19 7.43 15.76
CA ALA A 995 44.09 7.05 16.85
C ALA A 995 43.83 5.61 17.34
N LEU A 996 42.56 5.18 17.38
CA LEU A 996 42.18 3.80 17.69
C LEU A 996 42.69 2.80 16.63
N LEU A 997 42.67 3.20 15.35
CA LEU A 997 43.18 2.42 14.21
C LEU A 997 44.72 2.36 14.10
N LYS A 998 45.48 2.85 15.10
CA LYS A 998 46.95 2.69 15.12
C LYS A 998 47.38 1.29 15.58
N ASN A 999 46.54 0.58 16.33
CA ASN A 999 46.81 -0.77 16.81
C ASN A 999 46.07 -1.80 15.93
N ASP A 1000 46.81 -2.76 15.37
CA ASP A 1000 46.24 -3.82 14.52
C ASP A 1000 45.22 -4.68 15.29
N LYS A 1001 45.39 -4.86 16.61
CA LYS A 1001 44.43 -5.56 17.47
C LYS A 1001 43.07 -4.84 17.52
N ASN A 1002 43.08 -3.53 17.75
CA ASN A 1002 41.87 -2.70 17.79
C ASN A 1002 41.17 -2.69 16.43
N MET A 1003 41.93 -2.61 15.33
CA MET A 1003 41.36 -2.62 13.98
C MET A 1003 40.61 -3.93 13.69
N VAL A 1004 41.14 -5.07 14.14
CA VAL A 1004 40.49 -6.37 13.95
C VAL A 1004 39.31 -6.57 14.91
N GLU A 1005 39.34 -5.99 16.11
CA GLU A 1005 38.19 -5.95 17.03
C GLU A 1005 37.04 -5.11 16.45
N LEU A 1006 37.34 -3.90 15.97
CA LEU A 1006 36.37 -3.01 15.32
C LEU A 1006 35.74 -3.69 14.09
N LEU A 1007 36.52 -4.35 13.23
CA LEU A 1007 36.00 -5.09 12.07
C LEU A 1007 35.13 -6.33 12.42
N ASN A 1008 35.12 -6.75 13.69
CA ASN A 1008 34.30 -7.84 14.21
C ASN A 1008 33.06 -7.35 14.98
N GLU A 1009 32.89 -6.05 15.21
CA GLU A 1009 31.67 -5.50 15.79
C GLU A 1009 30.51 -5.57 14.79
N ASP A 1010 29.35 -6.01 15.27
CA ASP A 1010 28.12 -6.05 14.49
C ASP A 1010 27.52 -4.63 14.46
N PHE A 1011 27.06 -4.19 13.28
CA PHE A 1011 26.44 -2.88 13.08
C PHE A 1011 25.27 -2.99 12.09
N GLU A 1012 24.26 -2.14 12.25
CA GLU A 1012 23.10 -2.09 11.37
C GLU A 1012 23.41 -1.32 10.08
N THR A 1013 23.02 -1.88 8.92
CA THR A 1013 23.14 -1.19 7.62
C THR A 1013 21.91 -1.41 6.76
N SER A 1014 21.41 -0.33 6.17
CA SER A 1014 20.33 -0.33 5.17
C SER A 1014 20.65 -1.24 3.97
N GLY A 1015 19.69 -2.07 3.54
CA GLY A 1015 19.82 -2.94 2.37
C GLY A 1015 20.52 -4.29 2.61
N LYS A 1016 20.55 -4.78 3.86
CA LYS A 1016 20.91 -6.17 4.20
C LYS A 1016 19.70 -6.94 4.75
N ASP A 1017 19.73 -8.25 4.55
CA ASP A 1017 18.79 -9.20 5.15
C ASP A 1017 18.70 -9.00 6.69
N PRO A 1018 17.49 -8.93 7.29
CA PRO A 1018 17.29 -8.73 8.73
C PRO A 1018 18.01 -9.77 9.61
N ASP A 1019 18.26 -10.98 9.09
CA ASP A 1019 18.98 -12.05 9.78
C ASP A 1019 20.53 -11.93 9.67
N SER A 1020 21.05 -10.85 9.08
CA SER A 1020 22.48 -10.71 8.74
C SER A 1020 23.19 -9.50 9.34
N LEU A 1021 23.04 -9.30 10.66
CA LEU A 1021 24.05 -8.59 11.44
C LEU A 1021 25.38 -9.35 11.32
N ARG A 1022 26.22 -8.92 10.38
CA ARG A 1022 27.52 -9.53 10.15
C ARG A 1022 28.55 -8.43 9.99
N ALA A 1023 29.40 -8.33 11.01
CA ALA A 1023 30.67 -7.64 10.94
C ALA A 1023 31.43 -7.94 9.63
N VAL A 1024 32.17 -6.97 9.11
CA VAL A 1024 32.91 -7.10 7.83
C VAL A 1024 33.80 -8.34 7.84
N ALA A 1025 34.48 -8.61 8.96
CA ALA A 1025 35.32 -9.78 9.12
C ALA A 1025 34.57 -11.10 8.89
N ARG A 1026 33.32 -11.23 9.38
CA ARG A 1026 32.48 -12.42 9.15
C ARG A 1026 32.16 -12.61 7.67
N THR A 1027 32.02 -11.52 6.90
CA THR A 1027 31.78 -11.63 5.45
C THR A 1027 32.97 -12.27 4.72
N TRP A 1028 34.21 -11.94 5.09
CA TRP A 1028 35.40 -12.56 4.50
C TRP A 1028 35.63 -13.99 5.00
N MET A 1029 35.36 -14.27 6.27
CA MET A 1029 35.44 -15.63 6.83
C MET A 1029 34.55 -16.63 6.08
N ILE A 1030 33.37 -16.19 5.61
CA ILE A 1030 32.50 -17.03 4.76
C ILE A 1030 33.21 -17.36 3.44
N SER A 1031 33.83 -16.37 2.80
CA SER A 1031 34.59 -16.59 1.57
C SER A 1031 35.81 -17.49 1.80
N PHE A 1032 36.48 -17.42 2.95
CA PHE A 1032 37.58 -18.33 3.29
C PHE A 1032 37.12 -19.78 3.39
N ARG A 1033 35.97 -20.03 4.07
CA ARG A 1033 35.37 -21.36 4.15
C ARG A 1033 34.97 -21.89 2.77
N GLN A 1034 34.36 -21.05 1.93
CA GLN A 1034 33.98 -21.42 0.56
C GLN A 1034 35.19 -21.78 -0.30
N ILE A 1035 36.28 -21.00 -0.23
CA ILE A 1035 37.53 -21.30 -0.94
C ILE A 1035 38.09 -22.65 -0.50
N ARG A 1036 38.16 -22.89 0.81
CA ARG A 1036 38.67 -24.16 1.36
C ARG A 1036 37.81 -25.36 0.94
N HIS A 1037 36.49 -25.19 0.85
CA HIS A 1037 35.56 -26.22 0.37
C HIS A 1037 35.71 -26.46 -1.14
N GLN A 1038 35.82 -25.41 -1.96
CA GLN A 1038 35.92 -25.51 -3.42
C GLN A 1038 37.28 -26.09 -3.85
N ASN A 1039 38.37 -25.70 -3.17
CA ASN A 1039 39.70 -26.19 -3.46
C ASN A 1039 40.55 -26.17 -2.18
N LYS A 1040 40.83 -27.35 -1.64
CA LYS A 1040 41.61 -27.52 -0.41
C LYS A 1040 42.98 -26.85 -0.49
N LEU A 1041 43.69 -27.00 -1.63
CA LEU A 1041 44.99 -26.37 -1.86
C LEU A 1041 44.89 -24.84 -1.89
N ALA A 1042 43.83 -24.27 -2.48
CA ALA A 1042 43.61 -22.82 -2.46
C ALA A 1042 43.43 -22.30 -1.03
N GLY A 1043 42.66 -23.01 -0.20
CA GLY A 1043 42.50 -22.67 1.22
C GLY A 1043 43.82 -22.70 1.99
N GLU A 1044 44.66 -23.71 1.74
CA GLU A 1044 45.99 -23.81 2.38
C GLU A 1044 46.97 -22.75 1.90
N LEU A 1045 47.00 -22.47 0.59
CA LEU A 1045 47.81 -21.38 0.03
C LEU A 1045 47.38 -20.03 0.60
N LEU A 1046 46.07 -19.79 0.76
CA LEU A 1046 45.56 -18.58 1.41
C LEU A 1046 46.07 -18.45 2.85
N SER A 1047 46.05 -19.54 3.62
CA SER A 1047 46.57 -19.60 4.99
C SER A 1047 48.06 -19.31 5.03
N LEU A 1048 48.84 -19.97 4.17
CA LEU A 1048 50.29 -19.77 4.08
C LEU A 1048 50.65 -18.34 3.68
N VAL A 1049 50.02 -17.82 2.63
CA VAL A 1049 50.21 -16.46 2.11
C VAL A 1049 49.92 -15.39 3.17
N SER A 1050 48.97 -15.65 4.07
CA SER A 1050 48.68 -14.74 5.17
C SER A 1050 49.84 -14.57 6.16
N THR A 1051 50.80 -15.51 6.22
CA THR A 1051 51.95 -15.45 7.14
C THR A 1051 53.13 -14.60 6.61
N PHE A 1052 53.19 -14.35 5.30
CA PHE A 1052 54.23 -13.54 4.66
C PHE A 1052 53.86 -12.05 4.62
N HIS A 1053 54.78 -11.18 4.17
CA HIS A 1053 54.44 -9.80 3.86
C HIS A 1053 53.33 -9.74 2.78
N HIS A 1054 52.30 -8.90 3.00
CA HIS A 1054 51.07 -8.88 2.19
C HIS A 1054 51.26 -8.52 0.70
N GLN A 1055 52.39 -7.90 0.33
CA GLN A 1055 52.68 -7.52 -1.06
C GLN A 1055 53.85 -8.32 -1.65
N HIS A 1056 53.81 -8.55 -2.96
CA HIS A 1056 54.92 -9.08 -3.76
C HIS A 1056 55.40 -10.48 -3.34
N ILE A 1057 54.47 -11.38 -3.04
CA ILE A 1057 54.80 -12.77 -2.69
C ILE A 1057 55.15 -13.53 -3.96
N SER A 1058 56.39 -14.01 -4.05
CA SER A 1058 56.93 -14.67 -5.25
C SER A 1058 56.16 -15.94 -5.60
N GLY A 1059 55.89 -16.13 -6.91
CA GLY A 1059 55.26 -17.35 -7.41
C GLY A 1059 56.12 -18.60 -7.20
N ASN A 1060 57.44 -18.47 -7.22
CA ASN A 1060 58.37 -19.59 -7.01
C ASN A 1060 58.26 -20.15 -5.59
N LEU A 1061 58.05 -19.30 -4.58
CA LEU A 1061 57.85 -19.70 -3.19
C LEU A 1061 56.61 -20.61 -3.03
N LEU A 1062 55.56 -20.34 -3.80
CA LEU A 1062 54.33 -21.15 -3.80
C LEU A 1062 54.53 -22.50 -4.51
N VAL A 1063 55.36 -22.52 -5.56
CA VAL A 1063 55.76 -23.76 -6.26
C VAL A 1063 56.55 -24.67 -5.32
N ASP A 1064 57.49 -24.09 -4.57
CA ASP A 1064 58.31 -24.84 -3.61
C ASP A 1064 57.45 -25.45 -2.50
N TYR A 1065 56.47 -24.71 -1.96
CA TYR A 1065 55.59 -25.22 -0.91
C TYR A 1065 54.79 -26.44 -1.38
N VAL A 1066 54.21 -26.38 -2.58
CA VAL A 1066 53.46 -27.51 -3.15
C VAL A 1066 54.39 -28.70 -3.37
N SER A 1067 55.61 -28.47 -3.86
CA SER A 1067 56.60 -29.53 -4.08
C SER A 1067 57.04 -30.19 -2.77
N CYS A 1068 57.20 -29.43 -1.68
CA CYS A 1068 57.61 -29.93 -0.38
C CYS A 1068 56.52 -30.71 0.36
N VAL A 1069 55.28 -30.22 0.33
CA VAL A 1069 54.19 -30.75 1.18
C VAL A 1069 53.45 -31.89 0.48
N TYR A 1070 53.38 -31.89 -0.86
CA TYR A 1070 52.56 -32.83 -1.62
C TYR A 1070 53.34 -33.83 -2.47
N ASP A 1071 54.67 -33.75 -2.53
CA ASP A 1071 55.55 -34.66 -3.31
C ASP A 1071 55.09 -34.82 -4.78
N ARG A 1072 54.64 -33.71 -5.40
CA ARG A 1072 54.06 -33.65 -6.76
C ARG A 1072 54.53 -32.42 -7.53
N GLU A 1073 55.08 -32.61 -8.74
CA GLU A 1073 55.43 -31.53 -9.70
C GLU A 1073 54.21 -31.02 -10.50
N SER A 1074 53.06 -30.78 -9.84
CA SER A 1074 51.80 -30.46 -10.52
C SER A 1074 51.59 -28.95 -10.69
N SER A 1075 52.18 -28.36 -11.74
CA SER A 1075 51.99 -26.94 -12.10
C SER A 1075 50.51 -26.58 -12.36
N LEU A 1076 49.70 -27.55 -12.81
CA LEU A 1076 48.29 -27.35 -13.12
C LEU A 1076 47.41 -27.15 -11.87
N GLU A 1077 47.64 -27.91 -10.79
CA GLU A 1077 46.87 -27.78 -9.55
C GLU A 1077 47.14 -26.45 -8.85
N LEU A 1078 48.39 -25.99 -8.87
CA LEU A 1078 48.78 -24.67 -8.35
C LEU A 1078 48.12 -23.54 -9.14
N VAL A 1079 48.14 -23.61 -10.49
CA VAL A 1079 47.48 -22.61 -11.34
C VAL A 1079 45.97 -22.59 -11.07
N LYS A 1080 45.32 -23.75 -10.90
CA LYS A 1080 43.90 -23.84 -10.52
C LYS A 1080 43.62 -23.24 -9.15
N ALA A 1081 44.46 -23.51 -8.15
CA ALA A 1081 44.32 -23.00 -6.80
C ALA A 1081 44.49 -21.47 -6.74
N ILE A 1082 45.54 -20.92 -7.37
CA ILE A 1082 45.72 -19.47 -7.52
C ILE A 1082 44.56 -18.86 -8.32
N GLY A 1083 44.05 -19.57 -9.32
CA GLY A 1083 42.86 -19.18 -10.07
C GLY A 1083 41.62 -19.03 -9.21
N VAL A 1084 41.40 -19.91 -8.22
CA VAL A 1084 40.31 -19.79 -7.23
C VAL A 1084 40.51 -18.57 -6.34
N LEU A 1085 41.72 -18.33 -5.83
CA LEU A 1085 42.00 -17.17 -4.98
C LEU A 1085 41.79 -15.84 -5.71
N LYS A 1086 42.22 -15.77 -6.98
CA LYS A 1086 41.96 -14.63 -7.87
C LYS A 1086 40.47 -14.49 -8.19
N ALA A 1087 39.73 -15.59 -8.29
CA ALA A 1087 38.30 -15.57 -8.61
C ALA A 1087 37.45 -14.96 -7.49
N PHE A 1088 37.84 -15.11 -6.23
CA PHE A 1088 37.19 -14.45 -5.08
C PHE A 1088 37.68 -13.01 -4.84
N SER A 1089 38.58 -12.49 -5.70
CA SER A 1089 39.21 -11.17 -5.56
C SER A 1089 39.97 -10.98 -4.24
N ILE A 1090 40.41 -12.05 -3.58
CA ILE A 1090 41.13 -12.02 -2.30
C ILE A 1090 42.63 -11.76 -2.51
N VAL A 1091 43.16 -12.23 -3.64
CA VAL A 1091 44.53 -11.95 -4.08
C VAL A 1091 44.53 -11.34 -5.47
N SER A 1092 45.51 -10.46 -5.72
CA SER A 1092 45.76 -9.82 -7.01
C SER A 1092 47.07 -10.34 -7.61
N ALA A 1093 47.25 -10.21 -8.92
CA ALA A 1093 48.50 -10.55 -9.58
C ALA A 1093 49.55 -9.45 -9.32
N ALA A 1094 50.75 -9.84 -8.93
CA ALA A 1094 51.93 -8.98 -8.85
C ALA A 1094 52.85 -9.23 -10.06
N LYS A 1095 53.92 -8.43 -10.19
CA LYS A 1095 54.99 -8.68 -11.19
C LYS A 1095 55.64 -10.07 -10.96
N ASP A 1096 56.19 -10.67 -12.02
CA ASP A 1096 56.94 -11.94 -12.00
C ASP A 1096 56.16 -13.16 -11.45
N ASN A 1097 54.92 -13.34 -11.91
CA ASN A 1097 54.01 -14.43 -11.45
C ASN A 1097 53.71 -14.44 -9.94
N GLY A 1098 54.06 -13.37 -9.21
CA GLY A 1098 53.73 -13.22 -7.80
C GLY A 1098 52.26 -12.90 -7.52
N ILE A 1099 51.90 -12.93 -6.24
CA ILE A 1099 50.58 -12.54 -5.75
C ILE A 1099 50.70 -11.50 -4.63
N SER A 1100 49.69 -10.65 -4.53
CA SER A 1100 49.55 -9.69 -3.42
C SER A 1100 48.18 -9.88 -2.75
N MET A 1101 48.17 -9.87 -1.43
CA MET A 1101 47.01 -9.92 -0.56
C MET A 1101 46.73 -8.54 0.04
N HIS A 1102 45.47 -8.26 0.32
CA HIS A 1102 45.06 -7.04 1.01
C HIS A 1102 45.41 -7.09 2.49
N ARG A 1103 45.85 -5.96 3.08
CA ARG A 1103 46.29 -5.94 4.49
C ARG A 1103 45.15 -6.32 5.44
N LEU A 1104 43.95 -5.76 5.27
CA LEU A 1104 42.82 -6.10 6.15
C LEU A 1104 42.38 -7.56 6.02
N ILE A 1105 42.44 -8.13 4.81
CA ILE A 1105 42.14 -9.55 4.58
C ILE A 1105 43.16 -10.42 5.30
N GLN A 1106 44.45 -10.07 5.21
CA GLN A 1106 45.53 -10.77 5.89
C GLN A 1106 45.28 -10.81 7.41
N LEU A 1107 44.98 -9.67 8.02
CA LEU A 1107 44.72 -9.59 9.46
C LEU A 1107 43.51 -10.42 9.90
N VAL A 1108 42.41 -10.37 9.14
CA VAL A 1108 41.22 -11.19 9.42
C VAL A 1108 41.51 -12.69 9.22
N MET A 1109 42.30 -13.06 8.21
CA MET A 1109 42.73 -14.44 7.98
C MET A 1109 43.59 -14.98 9.13
N ARG A 1110 44.55 -14.18 9.62
CA ARG A 1110 45.39 -14.55 10.77
C ARG A 1110 44.55 -14.78 12.03
N ARG A 1111 43.60 -13.89 12.32
CA ARG A 1111 42.65 -14.08 13.44
C ARG A 1111 41.80 -15.33 13.25
N TRP A 1112 41.32 -15.61 12.04
CA TRP A 1112 40.56 -16.83 11.76
C TRP A 1112 41.40 -18.09 11.98
N LEU A 1113 42.66 -18.13 11.53
CA LEU A 1113 43.58 -19.25 11.76
C LEU A 1113 43.88 -19.47 13.25
N PHE A 1114 44.00 -18.38 14.02
CA PHE A 1114 44.16 -18.43 15.48
C PHE A 1114 42.92 -19.03 16.15
N GLN A 1115 41.71 -18.60 15.76
CA GLN A 1115 40.44 -19.12 16.29
C GLN A 1115 40.21 -20.60 15.95
N GLU A 1116 40.66 -21.06 14.78
CA GLU A 1116 40.55 -22.46 14.34
C GLU A 1116 41.66 -23.35 14.93
N GLY A 1117 42.65 -22.79 15.65
CA GLY A 1117 43.73 -23.54 16.30
C GLY A 1117 44.75 -24.17 15.34
N ILE A 1118 44.88 -23.66 14.11
CA ILE A 1118 45.72 -24.26 13.06
C ILE A 1118 46.88 -23.37 12.61
N VAL A 1119 47.07 -22.23 13.25
CA VAL A 1119 48.02 -21.19 12.84
C VAL A 1119 49.49 -21.60 12.97
N GLU A 1120 49.84 -22.35 14.02
CA GLU A 1120 51.22 -22.78 14.29
C GLU A 1120 51.77 -23.65 13.15
N ASN A 1121 50.94 -24.50 12.56
CA ASN A 1121 51.32 -25.36 11.45
C ASN A 1121 51.76 -24.55 10.21
N PHE A 1122 51.03 -23.47 9.89
CA PHE A 1122 51.36 -22.63 8.73
C PHE A 1122 52.57 -21.73 8.99
N LEU A 1123 52.77 -21.28 10.23
CA LEU A 1123 53.98 -20.54 10.63
C LEU A 1123 55.23 -21.43 10.53
N GLN A 1124 55.17 -22.67 11.01
CA GLN A 1124 56.26 -23.64 10.87
C GLN A 1124 56.58 -23.93 9.39
N ASN A 1125 55.55 -24.14 8.57
CA ASN A 1125 55.73 -24.34 7.13
C ASN A 1125 56.38 -23.12 6.44
N ALA A 1126 55.93 -21.91 6.75
CA ALA A 1126 56.51 -20.68 6.23
C ALA A 1126 57.99 -20.52 6.65
N MET A 1127 58.32 -20.81 7.91
CA MET A 1127 59.70 -20.80 8.42
C MET A 1127 60.61 -21.79 7.68
N MET A 1128 60.15 -23.03 7.47
CA MET A 1128 60.92 -24.04 6.74
C MET A 1128 61.18 -23.62 5.28
N LEU A 1129 60.17 -23.05 4.61
CA LEU A 1129 60.31 -22.54 3.24
C LEU A 1129 61.28 -21.38 3.13
N MET A 1130 61.21 -20.46 4.10
CA MET A 1130 62.13 -19.35 4.22
C MET A 1130 63.57 -19.83 4.44
N HIS A 1131 63.77 -20.81 5.32
CA HIS A 1131 65.09 -21.38 5.58
C HIS A 1131 65.69 -22.05 4.35
N ARG A 1132 64.91 -22.86 3.62
CA ARG A 1132 65.35 -23.56 2.42
C ARG A 1132 65.70 -22.62 1.27
N ASN A 1133 64.85 -21.62 1.01
CA ASN A 1133 65.12 -20.60 0.00
C ASN A 1133 66.29 -19.70 0.42
N TYR A 1134 66.50 -19.48 1.71
CA TYR A 1134 67.67 -18.76 2.22
C TYR A 1134 68.96 -19.56 2.00
N GLU A 1135 68.97 -20.88 2.25
CA GLU A 1135 70.11 -21.75 1.91
C GLU A 1135 70.42 -21.72 0.41
N GLU A 1136 69.41 -21.77 -0.47
CA GLU A 1136 69.61 -21.66 -1.92
C GLU A 1136 70.15 -20.28 -2.36
N ILE A 1137 69.70 -19.20 -1.72
CA ILE A 1137 70.19 -17.83 -1.98
C ILE A 1137 71.64 -17.68 -1.48
N VAL A 1138 71.98 -18.23 -0.31
CA VAL A 1138 73.34 -18.24 0.23
C VAL A 1138 74.26 -19.13 -0.60
N ASP A 1139 73.78 -20.28 -1.12
CA ASP A 1139 74.54 -21.16 -2.01
C ASP A 1139 74.74 -20.54 -3.41
N ARG A 1140 73.77 -19.77 -3.92
CA ARG A 1140 73.93 -18.94 -5.14
C ARG A 1140 74.86 -17.75 -4.93
N GLN A 1141 74.78 -17.04 -3.80
CA GLN A 1141 75.69 -15.94 -3.48
C GLN A 1141 77.12 -16.43 -3.21
N SER A 1142 77.29 -17.59 -2.58
CA SER A 1142 78.62 -18.18 -2.34
C SER A 1142 79.23 -18.81 -3.61
N ARG A 1143 78.42 -19.29 -4.57
CA ARG A 1143 78.89 -19.60 -5.94
C ARG A 1143 79.26 -18.34 -6.73
N SER A 1144 78.48 -17.26 -6.61
CA SER A 1144 78.78 -15.96 -7.22
C SER A 1144 80.04 -15.30 -6.66
N MET A 1145 80.34 -15.47 -5.36
CA MET A 1145 81.59 -14.98 -4.74
C MET A 1145 82.83 -15.82 -5.10
N ARG A 1146 82.68 -17.05 -5.62
CA ARG A 1146 83.82 -17.86 -6.08
C ARG A 1146 84.25 -17.57 -7.54
N GLU A 1147 83.50 -16.75 -8.27
CA GLU A 1147 83.73 -16.48 -9.70
C GLU A 1147 83.96 -14.99 -10.05
N SER A 1148 84.18 -14.10 -9.08
CA SER A 1148 84.44 -12.68 -9.38
C SER A 1148 85.65 -12.10 -8.64
N ASP A 1149 86.81 -12.23 -9.28
CA ASP A 1149 87.92 -11.30 -9.15
C ASP A 1149 87.54 -9.96 -9.84
N TYR A 1150 87.72 -8.84 -9.13
CA TYR A 1150 87.63 -7.44 -9.60
C TYR A 1150 86.29 -6.92 -10.18
N THR A 1151 85.50 -6.19 -9.37
CA THR A 1151 85.22 -4.74 -9.50
C THR A 1151 84.12 -4.31 -8.52
N TYR A 1152 84.37 -3.21 -7.81
CA TYR A 1152 83.46 -2.62 -6.82
C TYR A 1152 82.52 -1.64 -7.54
N GLU A 1153 81.34 -2.10 -7.97
CA GLU A 1153 80.21 -1.23 -8.29
C GLU A 1153 79.04 -1.59 -7.37
N GLN A 1154 78.51 -0.58 -6.67
CA GLN A 1154 77.31 -0.71 -5.83
C GLN A 1154 76.11 -1.17 -6.67
N PRO A 1155 75.40 -2.25 -6.32
CA PRO A 1155 74.11 -2.53 -6.92
C PRO A 1155 73.05 -1.63 -6.27
N GLN A 1156 72.50 -0.71 -7.07
CA GLN A 1156 71.26 -0.01 -6.76
C GLN A 1156 70.09 -1.01 -6.75
N GLY A 1157 69.44 -1.12 -5.57
CA GLY A 1157 68.01 -1.35 -5.39
C GLY A 1157 67.35 -2.50 -6.16
N GLY A 1158 67.43 -3.72 -5.62
CA GLY A 1158 66.68 -4.85 -6.15
C GLY A 1158 66.82 -6.17 -5.40
N SER A 1159 67.10 -6.18 -4.09
CA SER A 1159 67.03 -7.41 -3.29
C SER A 1159 65.63 -7.55 -2.69
N CYS A 1160 64.84 -8.48 -3.25
CA CYS A 1160 63.56 -8.90 -2.68
C CYS A 1160 63.84 -9.61 -1.35
N TYR A 1161 63.88 -8.86 -0.25
CA TYR A 1161 63.91 -9.45 1.09
C TYR A 1161 62.59 -10.20 1.29
N MET A 1162 62.65 -11.53 1.26
CA MET A 1162 61.57 -12.34 1.79
C MET A 1162 61.57 -12.14 3.30
N GLU A 1163 60.66 -11.30 3.81
CA GLU A 1163 60.47 -11.09 5.25
C GLU A 1163 59.20 -11.79 5.71
N MET A 1164 59.33 -12.63 6.75
CA MET A 1164 58.20 -13.01 7.59
C MET A 1164 57.84 -11.80 8.47
N ASP A 1165 56.56 -11.45 8.50
CA ASP A 1165 56.05 -10.32 9.28
C ASP A 1165 55.91 -10.71 10.76
N PHE A 1166 57.04 -10.84 11.47
CA PHE A 1166 57.08 -11.22 12.89
C PHE A 1166 56.49 -10.17 13.83
N THR A 1167 56.49 -8.90 13.41
CA THR A 1167 56.05 -7.75 14.21
C THR A 1167 54.59 -7.80 14.63
N SER A 1168 53.72 -8.37 13.80
CA SER A 1168 52.28 -8.45 14.05
C SER A 1168 51.83 -9.76 14.72
N TRP A 1169 52.68 -10.79 14.75
CA TRP A 1169 52.40 -12.06 15.45
C TRP A 1169 52.82 -12.05 16.93
N HIS A 1170 53.72 -11.14 17.32
CA HIS A 1170 54.21 -11.03 18.69
C HIS A 1170 53.27 -10.23 19.63
N GLN A 1171 52.32 -9.48 19.07
CA GLN A 1171 51.26 -8.72 19.77
C GLN A 1171 49.94 -9.51 19.77
#